data_AF-A0A067D4E0-F1
#
_entry.id   AF-A0A067D4E0-F1
#
_cell.length_a   1.000
_cell.length_b   1.000
_cell.length_c   1.000
_cell.angle_alpha   90.00
_cell.angle_beta   90.00
_cell.angle_gamma   90.00
#
_symmetry.space_group_name_H-M   'P 1'
#
loop_
_entity.id
_entity.type
_entity.pdbx_description
1 polymer ?
#
loop_
_entity_poly.entity_id
_entity_poly.type
_entity_poly.pdbx_seq_one_letter_code
_entity_poly.pdbx_strand_id
1 'polypeptide(L)'
;MTSEADGVPWAPRAYAMAIDADRKVVLYVDGKSIELPVSDVVTAALVARHGTNTIPAKNIRTVFVGGLPRRLVKDRLVPEGPYTVQLSHLALDAIGSAQSLEPMDAPPRGFFGRLFVCLPSRYEGGGIAGLLAVYASTPVTVSPITRGVRAVLIFNLVYRDPLVHSRCGPPTEAEAVAAWIPASAFKFTASFYGSLLTQPSTSLAFDELCAADIRFVAAVAASKKFDIGLARYMPSGLVAYAPWPACRVPQGVVLGASRINISLLLGKRHSACFVMWEKRSRFDVIDFDGAVAALEAAENDTDADLWGYSSFEALVEGCLTWYSVQSCSSTVMQRLTALLSRLGSVHLVDVLLNRFRRPSPTSIAGIAPWMQQQLERYGWIKLLKALKILLDDALKTESLALLASLAGVSAAPMCQPLSAPFALECFRCLLATLCKSLARWHWTVSDRVEYLSWVMLLDAHVDQASNLDDGRWLSGRLPLSVIETIETFVGAPTTMDRETLLTQPTFEVVVPALERALRQVATIHRPMLHRRLLYWKRQLDEDNCSPSSDSDHELASATIAMLRWAQRMEPSRPWTEVLALCASRASVLAVPAFTELASTTTTSPQMLDAMADAVQVTFAEPWTKRITKQLDYRYEGDVKTAVVTDAFAFYARFAPHRMQAFAQTWLQHPSGMACSSIYHLLQASFWDNYDDTGGVLALLRRCAMDRAVKAIQNGRDAVEKEKEQENYARTGWHQNDDEEENDDDEYDDEVAREDTRPSVVLAFCVCGSNYLERSHRKRKSVCDLKTSRAKRSQNVAIE
;
A
#
# COMPACT_ATOMS: atom_id res chain seq x y z
N MET A 1 43.93 53.64 -0.27
CA MET A 1 44.17 53.06 -1.60
C MET A 1 44.58 51.61 -1.36
N THR A 2 43.63 50.71 -1.05
CA THR A 2 42.83 49.84 -1.95
C THR A 2 43.71 48.80 -2.65
N SER A 3 43.48 47.47 -2.62
CA SER A 3 42.33 46.63 -2.19
C SER A 3 42.89 45.25 -1.76
N GLU A 4 42.47 44.66 -0.64
CA GLU A 4 41.26 43.82 -0.50
C GLU A 4 41.06 42.76 -1.61
N ALA A 5 41.31 41.51 -1.23
CA ALA A 5 40.58 40.34 -1.70
C ALA A 5 40.54 39.33 -0.53
N ASP A 6 39.82 39.71 0.53
CA ASP A 6 39.42 38.81 1.61
C ASP A 6 38.43 37.77 1.05
N GLY A 7 38.90 36.52 0.95
CA GLY A 7 38.03 35.37 0.75
C GLY A 7 37.48 34.92 2.09
N VAL A 8 36.16 35.08 2.27
CA VAL A 8 35.41 34.71 3.49
C VAL A 8 35.73 33.25 3.94
N PRO A 9 36.21 33.02 5.19
CA PRO A 9 36.73 31.70 5.63
C PRO A 9 35.70 30.58 5.84
N TRP A 10 34.39 30.86 5.71
CA TRP A 10 33.33 29.95 6.16
C TRP A 10 32.42 29.39 5.04
N ALA A 11 32.76 29.58 3.76
CA ALA A 11 31.99 28.99 2.65
C ALA A 11 32.24 27.46 2.51
N PRO A 12 31.23 26.58 2.64
CA PRO A 12 31.40 25.14 2.40
C PRO A 12 31.51 24.85 0.89
N ARG A 13 32.62 24.27 0.45
CA ARG A 13 33.01 24.12 -0.97
C ARG A 13 32.81 22.74 -1.60
N ALA A 14 32.18 21.78 -0.92
CA ALA A 14 31.77 20.51 -1.53
C ALA A 14 30.87 19.73 -0.56
N TYR A 15 29.97 18.92 -1.10
CA TYR A 15 29.19 17.91 -0.37
C TYR A 15 29.86 16.52 -0.52
N ALA A 16 29.42 15.51 0.22
CA ALA A 16 29.69 14.09 -0.08
C ALA A 16 28.62 13.28 0.64
N MET A 17 28.10 12.23 0.01
CA MET A 17 27.04 11.40 0.57
C MET A 17 27.34 9.94 0.28
N ALA A 18 27.33 9.03 1.25
CA ALA A 18 27.46 7.60 0.95
C ALA A 18 26.28 7.09 0.10
N ILE A 19 26.55 6.27 -0.92
CA ILE A 19 25.49 5.54 -1.64
C ILE A 19 25.00 4.43 -0.72
N ASP A 20 23.69 4.26 -0.66
CA ASP A 20 23.07 3.08 -0.07
C ASP A 20 23.63 1.83 -0.75
N ALA A 21 24.43 1.07 -0.02
CA ALA A 21 25.30 0.02 -0.55
C ALA A 21 24.51 -1.16 -1.17
N ASP A 22 23.18 -1.15 -1.04
CA ASP A 22 22.25 -2.10 -1.63
C ASP A 22 21.97 -1.86 -3.13
N ARG A 23 22.29 -0.68 -3.69
CA ARG A 23 22.12 -0.45 -5.14
C ARG A 23 23.31 -1.02 -5.91
N LYS A 24 23.12 -2.21 -6.49
CA LYS A 24 24.08 -2.82 -7.43
C LYS A 24 24.32 -1.87 -8.61
N VAL A 25 25.56 -1.38 -8.73
CA VAL A 25 26.05 -0.72 -9.95
C VAL A 25 26.76 -1.78 -10.78
N VAL A 26 26.37 -1.93 -12.04
CA VAL A 26 27.12 -2.74 -13.00
C VAL A 26 27.88 -1.79 -13.90
N LEU A 27 29.21 -1.86 -13.85
CA LEU A 27 30.11 -1.04 -14.67
C LEU A 27 30.65 -1.90 -15.81
N TYR A 28 30.54 -1.41 -17.04
CA TYR A 28 31.20 -1.97 -18.20
C TYR A 28 32.20 -0.95 -18.74
N VAL A 29 33.42 -1.39 -19.03
CA VAL A 29 34.45 -0.60 -19.72
C VAL A 29 34.85 -1.33 -21.00
N ASP A 30 34.73 -0.65 -22.14
CA ASP A 30 34.90 -1.21 -23.49
C ASP A 30 34.08 -2.50 -23.70
N GLY A 31 32.82 -2.48 -23.24
CA GLY A 31 31.90 -3.62 -23.32
C GLY A 31 32.17 -4.76 -22.33
N LYS A 32 33.27 -4.72 -21.56
CA LYS A 32 33.60 -5.75 -20.56
C LYS A 32 33.10 -5.35 -19.18
N SER A 33 32.40 -6.25 -18.50
CA SER A 33 31.97 -6.02 -17.12
C SER A 33 33.18 -5.92 -16.20
N ILE A 34 33.19 -4.90 -15.36
CA ILE A 34 34.18 -4.69 -14.32
C ILE A 34 33.58 -5.17 -12.99
N GLU A 35 34.31 -6.05 -12.30
CA GLU A 35 33.93 -6.49 -10.96
C GLU A 35 34.14 -5.35 -9.95
N LEU A 36 33.14 -5.10 -9.11
CA LEU A 36 33.22 -4.15 -8.00
C LEU A 36 33.41 -4.94 -6.69
N PRO A 37 34.29 -4.48 -5.76
CA PRO A 37 35.04 -3.23 -5.82
C PRO A 37 36.20 -3.23 -6.82
N VAL A 38 36.46 -2.08 -7.45
CA VAL A 38 37.58 -1.90 -8.38
C VAL A 38 38.89 -2.15 -7.64
N SER A 39 39.63 -3.18 -8.07
CA SER A 39 40.92 -3.56 -7.48
C SER A 39 42.08 -2.81 -8.11
N ASP A 40 43.24 -2.79 -7.44
CA ASP A 40 44.46 -2.19 -7.98
C ASP A 40 44.90 -2.85 -9.30
N VAL A 41 44.67 -4.16 -9.45
CA VAL A 41 44.97 -4.93 -10.68
C VAL A 41 44.08 -4.48 -11.83
N VAL A 42 42.77 -4.37 -11.58
CA VAL A 42 41.82 -3.86 -12.58
C VAL A 42 42.17 -2.42 -12.96
N THR A 43 42.50 -1.60 -11.98
CA THR A 43 42.92 -0.21 -12.19
C THR A 43 44.16 -0.13 -13.08
N ALA A 44 45.22 -0.88 -12.74
CA ALA A 44 46.46 -0.90 -13.53
C ALA A 44 46.20 -1.36 -14.98
N ALA A 45 45.33 -2.36 -15.18
CA ALA A 45 44.93 -2.81 -16.51
C ALA A 45 44.17 -1.74 -17.30
N LEU A 46 43.26 -1.01 -16.65
CA LEU A 46 42.53 0.09 -17.27
C LEU A 46 43.45 1.26 -17.63
N VAL A 47 44.35 1.65 -16.73
CA VAL A 47 45.34 2.72 -16.98
C VAL A 47 46.30 2.34 -18.11
N ALA A 48 46.81 1.10 -18.10
CA ALA A 48 47.67 0.61 -19.18
C ALA A 48 46.96 0.59 -20.54
N ARG A 49 45.65 0.27 -20.56
CA ARG A 49 44.85 0.22 -21.78
C ARG A 49 44.51 1.60 -22.34
N HIS A 50 44.18 2.56 -21.48
CA HIS A 50 43.73 3.90 -21.91
C HIS A 50 44.85 4.95 -21.90
N GLY A 51 46.04 4.62 -21.39
CA GLY A 51 47.19 5.51 -21.29
C GLY A 51 47.03 6.67 -20.30
N THR A 52 45.92 6.72 -19.56
CA THR A 52 45.55 7.80 -18.65
C THR A 52 44.74 7.26 -17.46
N ASN A 53 44.65 8.05 -16.39
CA ASN A 53 43.84 7.74 -15.20
C ASN A 53 42.36 8.14 -15.35
N THR A 54 41.93 8.46 -16.57
CA THR A 54 40.59 8.95 -16.87
C THR A 54 40.05 8.24 -18.10
N ILE A 55 38.91 7.56 -17.97
CA ILE A 55 38.32 6.79 -19.06
C ILE A 55 37.12 7.59 -19.61
N PRO A 56 37.12 7.99 -20.89
CA PRO A 56 36.02 8.78 -21.44
C PRO A 56 34.69 8.03 -21.45
N ALA A 57 33.58 8.75 -21.30
CA ALA A 57 32.23 8.17 -21.24
C ALA A 57 31.86 7.25 -22.41
N LYS A 58 32.38 7.49 -23.63
CA LYS A 58 32.12 6.63 -24.80
C LYS A 58 32.57 5.18 -24.61
N ASN A 59 33.53 4.97 -23.71
CA ASN A 59 34.07 3.65 -23.37
C ASN A 59 33.38 3.04 -22.14
N ILE A 60 32.42 3.74 -21.53
CA ILE A 60 31.80 3.34 -20.27
C ILE A 60 30.31 3.14 -20.47
N ARG A 61 29.79 2.03 -19.94
CA ARG A 61 28.36 1.81 -19.76
C ARG A 61 28.09 1.45 -18.32
N THR A 62 27.20 2.19 -17.67
CA THR A 62 26.82 1.98 -16.27
C THR A 62 25.34 1.67 -16.17
N VAL A 63 24.99 0.62 -15.43
CA VAL A 63 23.60 0.29 -15.10
C VAL A 63 23.43 0.46 -13.59
N PHE A 64 22.61 1.44 -13.20
CA PHE A 64 22.22 1.67 -11.81
C PHE A 64 20.89 0.97 -11.57
N VAL A 65 20.85 -0.07 -10.73
CA VAL A 65 19.59 -0.67 -10.29
C VAL A 65 18.79 0.39 -9.53
N GLY A 66 17.60 0.76 -10.05
CA GLY A 66 16.77 1.84 -9.52
C GLY A 66 17.11 3.25 -10.04
N GLY A 67 17.97 3.37 -11.06
CA GLY A 67 18.33 4.61 -11.73
C GLY A 67 19.20 5.56 -10.89
N LEU A 68 19.76 6.58 -11.55
CA LEU A 68 20.45 7.68 -10.86
C LEU A 68 19.44 8.51 -10.06
N PRO A 69 19.76 8.92 -8.82
CA PRO A 69 18.84 9.66 -7.96
C PRO A 69 18.68 11.11 -8.44
N ARG A 70 17.94 11.34 -9.54
CA ARG A 70 17.69 12.69 -10.08
C ARG A 70 17.09 13.62 -9.03
N ARG A 71 16.21 13.11 -8.18
CA ARG A 71 15.62 13.86 -7.06
C ARG A 71 16.68 14.52 -6.16
N LEU A 72 17.82 13.87 -5.94
CA LEU A 72 18.92 14.42 -5.14
C LEU A 72 19.52 15.69 -5.77
N VAL A 73 19.77 15.68 -7.09
CA VAL A 73 20.28 16.87 -7.78
C VAL A 73 19.25 18.00 -7.75
N LYS A 74 17.96 17.69 -7.97
CA LYS A 74 16.87 18.68 -7.91
C LYS A 74 16.74 19.32 -6.53
N ASP A 75 16.80 18.52 -5.48
CA ASP A 75 16.60 18.98 -4.10
C ASP A 75 17.84 19.74 -3.56
N ARG A 76 19.04 19.46 -4.09
CA ARG A 76 20.32 20.01 -3.57
C ARG A 76 20.86 21.20 -4.35
N LEU A 77 20.86 21.08 -5.67
CA LEU A 77 21.37 22.13 -6.55
C LEU A 77 20.25 22.98 -7.13
N VAL A 78 18.98 22.75 -6.74
CA VAL A 78 17.80 23.56 -7.08
C VAL A 78 17.93 24.16 -8.49
N PRO A 79 18.03 23.35 -9.56
CA PRO A 79 18.31 23.87 -10.90
C PRO A 79 17.17 24.76 -11.40
N GLU A 80 17.47 25.78 -12.21
CA GLU A 80 16.47 26.75 -12.72
C GLU A 80 15.38 26.11 -13.57
N GLY A 81 15.70 24.96 -14.18
CA GLY A 81 14.78 24.25 -15.04
C GLY A 81 15.16 22.78 -15.23
N PRO A 82 14.50 22.11 -16.18
CA PRO A 82 14.77 20.72 -16.50
C PRO A 82 16.23 20.52 -16.93
N TYR A 83 16.84 19.42 -16.47
CA TYR A 83 18.22 19.07 -16.79
C TYR A 83 18.36 17.61 -17.21
N THR A 84 19.55 17.28 -17.71
CA THR A 84 20.02 15.93 -18.00
C THR A 84 21.27 15.65 -17.18
N VAL A 85 21.53 14.37 -16.94
CA VAL A 85 22.72 13.88 -16.26
C VAL A 85 23.49 13.07 -17.30
N GLN A 86 24.65 13.57 -17.71
CA GLN A 86 25.45 13.00 -18.79
C GLN A 86 26.76 12.48 -18.21
N LEU A 87 27.09 11.20 -18.44
CA LEU A 87 28.37 10.67 -17.98
C LEU A 87 29.49 11.40 -18.76
N SER A 88 30.47 11.95 -18.03
CA SER A 88 31.66 12.58 -18.62
C SER A 88 32.80 11.56 -18.72
N HIS A 89 33.19 10.96 -17.60
CA HIS A 89 34.28 9.99 -17.56
C HIS A 89 34.29 9.20 -16.23
N LEU A 90 35.11 8.15 -16.18
CA LEU A 90 35.51 7.46 -14.95
C LEU A 90 36.91 7.92 -14.57
N ALA A 91 37.07 8.50 -13.38
CA ALA A 91 38.36 8.86 -12.81
C ALA A 91 38.89 7.73 -11.93
N LEU A 92 40.17 7.38 -12.11
CA LEU A 92 40.95 6.44 -11.31
C LEU A 92 42.00 7.23 -10.53
N ASP A 93 41.59 7.83 -9.42
CA ASP A 93 42.41 8.77 -8.67
C ASP A 93 43.26 8.02 -7.63
N ALA A 94 44.57 7.97 -7.86
CA ALA A 94 45.55 7.37 -6.95
C ALA A 94 46.24 8.39 -6.03
N ILE A 95 46.09 9.69 -6.32
CA ILE A 95 46.86 10.77 -5.70
C ILE A 95 45.98 11.58 -4.75
N GLY A 96 44.67 11.66 -5.01
CA GLY A 96 43.78 12.60 -4.35
C GLY A 96 43.82 13.98 -4.99
N SER A 97 43.91 14.05 -6.32
CA SER A 97 44.01 15.32 -7.06
C SER A 97 42.64 15.79 -7.54
N ALA A 98 42.29 17.05 -7.27
CA ALA A 98 41.10 17.68 -7.83
C ALA A 98 41.08 17.67 -9.36
N GLN A 99 42.25 17.72 -10.01
CA GLN A 99 42.35 17.67 -11.47
C GLN A 99 41.82 16.36 -12.06
N SER A 100 41.96 15.24 -11.31
CA SER A 100 41.40 13.95 -11.75
C SER A 100 39.87 13.93 -11.72
N LEU A 101 39.25 14.90 -11.04
CA LEU A 101 37.80 15.05 -10.90
C LEU A 101 37.23 16.12 -11.84
N GLU A 102 38.08 16.86 -12.55
CA GLU A 102 37.65 17.83 -13.54
C GLU A 102 37.21 17.14 -14.83
N PRO A 103 36.14 17.60 -15.52
CA PRO A 103 35.75 17.07 -16.82
C PRO A 103 36.93 17.05 -17.81
N MET A 104 37.13 15.92 -18.51
CA MET A 104 38.22 15.80 -19.49
C MET A 104 38.05 16.75 -20.69
N ASP A 105 36.81 16.94 -21.13
CA ASP A 105 36.45 17.74 -22.28
C ASP A 105 35.85 19.08 -21.83
N ALA A 106 35.88 20.07 -22.74
CA ALA A 106 35.16 21.32 -22.53
C ALA A 106 33.70 21.01 -22.14
N PRO A 107 33.20 21.58 -21.03
CA PRO A 107 31.87 21.24 -20.54
C PRO A 107 30.81 21.56 -21.60
N PRO A 108 29.79 20.70 -21.77
CA PRO A 108 28.75 20.91 -22.77
C PRO A 108 27.98 22.21 -22.50
N ARG A 109 27.41 22.80 -23.55
CA ARG A 109 26.57 24.00 -23.43
C ARG A 109 25.42 23.75 -22.45
N GLY A 110 25.27 24.62 -21.45
CA GLY A 110 24.27 24.45 -20.38
C GLY A 110 24.77 23.70 -19.14
N PHE A 111 26.05 23.36 -19.08
CA PHE A 111 26.66 22.77 -17.91
C PHE A 111 26.57 23.71 -16.71
N PHE A 112 25.91 23.25 -15.64
CA PHE A 112 25.73 24.03 -14.42
C PHE A 112 26.28 23.36 -13.17
N GLY A 113 26.65 22.08 -13.25
CA GLY A 113 27.11 21.33 -12.11
C GLY A 113 27.68 19.96 -12.46
N ARG A 114 28.24 19.31 -11.45
CA ARG A 114 28.84 17.98 -11.53
C ARG A 114 28.18 17.06 -10.51
N LEU A 115 28.01 15.80 -10.88
CA LEU A 115 27.64 14.72 -9.97
C LEU A 115 28.75 13.67 -9.99
N PHE A 116 29.40 13.46 -8.86
CA PHE A 116 30.38 12.42 -8.63
C PHE A 116 29.69 11.21 -8.01
N VAL A 117 30.03 10.02 -8.48
CA VAL A 117 29.53 8.74 -7.97
C VAL A 117 30.74 7.87 -7.68
N CYS A 118 31.19 7.85 -6.43
CA CYS A 118 32.27 6.99 -5.99
C CYS A 118 31.83 5.53 -6.06
N LEU A 119 32.57 4.75 -6.83
CA LEU A 119 32.39 3.32 -6.94
C LEU A 119 33.10 2.62 -5.77
N PRO A 120 32.60 1.45 -5.32
CA PRO A 120 33.34 0.60 -4.42
C PRO A 120 34.75 0.36 -4.99
N SER A 121 35.77 0.78 -4.26
CA SER A 121 37.18 0.71 -4.63
C SER A 121 38.03 0.68 -3.37
N ARG A 122 39.26 0.16 -3.45
CA ARG A 122 40.15 0.03 -2.28
C ARG A 122 41.15 1.18 -2.26
N TYR A 123 40.98 2.11 -1.32
CA TYR A 123 41.93 3.20 -1.09
C TYR A 123 41.91 3.67 0.37
N GLU A 124 43.00 4.31 0.80
CA GLU A 124 43.16 4.98 2.10
C GLU A 124 43.43 6.48 1.84
N GLY A 125 42.83 7.37 2.64
CA GLY A 125 42.89 8.82 2.42
C GLY A 125 41.80 9.33 1.46
N GLY A 126 41.89 10.59 1.02
CA GLY A 126 41.01 11.15 -0.03
C GLY A 126 39.52 11.11 0.24
N GLY A 127 39.04 11.76 1.31
CA GLY A 127 37.68 11.69 1.86
C GLY A 127 36.50 12.08 0.96
N ILE A 128 36.27 11.36 -0.13
CA ILE A 128 35.04 11.41 -0.94
C ILE A 128 34.43 10.02 -0.94
N ALA A 129 33.31 9.85 -0.25
CA ALA A 129 32.54 8.62 -0.25
C ALA A 129 31.15 8.85 -0.87
N GLY A 130 30.73 7.92 -1.74
CA GLY A 130 29.44 7.86 -2.43
C GLY A 130 29.14 8.96 -3.47
N LEU A 131 27.95 9.55 -3.43
CA LEU A 131 27.43 10.58 -4.32
C LEU A 131 27.77 12.01 -3.83
N LEU A 132 28.31 12.84 -4.72
CA LEU A 132 28.50 14.27 -4.47
C LEU A 132 27.93 15.07 -5.64
N ALA A 133 27.04 16.03 -5.38
CA ALA A 133 26.60 16.99 -6.41
C ALA A 133 27.10 18.41 -6.06
N VAL A 134 27.77 19.08 -7.00
CA VAL A 134 28.26 20.46 -6.85
C VAL A 134 27.87 21.31 -8.04
N TYR A 135 27.73 22.61 -7.83
CA TYR A 135 27.64 23.57 -8.93
C TYR A 135 28.97 23.70 -9.68
N ALA A 136 28.91 24.12 -10.94
CA ALA A 136 30.09 24.27 -11.79
C ALA A 136 31.04 25.36 -11.25
N SER A 137 30.50 26.43 -10.66
CA SER A 137 31.29 27.49 -10.02
C SER A 137 31.94 27.07 -8.70
N THR A 138 31.60 25.90 -8.15
CA THR A 138 32.12 25.42 -6.87
C THR A 138 33.43 24.66 -7.10
N PRO A 139 34.58 25.15 -6.60
CA PRO A 139 35.85 24.45 -6.74
C PRO A 139 35.84 23.19 -5.86
N VAL A 140 36.26 22.07 -6.43
CA VAL A 140 36.36 20.80 -5.70
C VAL A 140 37.77 20.64 -5.16
N THR A 141 37.91 20.50 -3.85
CA THR A 141 39.19 20.16 -3.21
C THR A 141 39.11 18.74 -2.68
N VAL A 142 40.18 17.98 -2.83
CA VAL A 142 40.24 16.59 -2.35
C VAL A 142 41.47 16.42 -1.48
N SER A 143 41.32 15.66 -0.38
CA SER A 143 42.48 15.24 0.39
C SER A 143 43.34 14.25 -0.40
N PRO A 144 44.66 14.19 -0.14
CA PRO A 144 45.53 13.20 -0.76
C PRO A 144 45.08 11.76 -0.45
N ILE A 145 45.24 10.88 -1.43
CA ILE A 145 45.11 9.43 -1.26
C ILE A 145 46.49 8.91 -0.87
N THR A 146 46.56 8.21 0.26
CA THR A 146 47.82 7.69 0.81
C THR A 146 48.10 6.27 0.34
N ARG A 147 47.06 5.53 -0.09
CA ARG A 147 47.19 4.15 -0.59
C ARG A 147 46.02 3.78 -1.50
N GLY A 148 46.26 2.94 -2.50
CA GLY A 148 45.22 2.39 -3.38
C GLY A 148 44.68 3.41 -4.39
N VAL A 149 43.57 3.08 -5.05
CA VAL A 149 42.97 3.93 -6.10
C VAL A 149 41.47 4.09 -5.89
N ARG A 150 41.01 5.33 -5.92
CA ARG A 150 39.60 5.69 -5.85
C ARG A 150 38.99 5.76 -7.24
N ALA A 151 37.96 4.95 -7.49
CA ALA A 151 37.20 4.98 -8.73
C ALA A 151 35.96 5.88 -8.60
N VAL A 152 35.83 6.90 -9.45
CA VAL A 152 34.72 7.88 -9.40
C VAL A 152 34.12 8.10 -10.79
N LEU A 153 32.83 7.83 -10.96
CA LEU A 153 32.12 8.26 -12.17
C LEU A 153 31.75 9.73 -12.04
N ILE A 154 32.07 10.53 -13.04
CA ILE A 154 31.79 11.96 -13.07
C ILE A 154 30.74 12.22 -14.13
N PHE A 155 29.65 12.86 -13.73
CA PHE A 155 28.55 13.24 -14.59
C PHE A 155 28.45 14.77 -14.69
N ASN A 156 28.24 15.26 -15.91
CA ASN A 156 27.86 16.63 -16.19
C ASN A 156 26.35 16.80 -15.96
N LEU A 157 25.98 17.85 -15.24
CA LEU A 157 24.60 18.28 -15.07
C LEU A 157 24.35 19.42 -16.05
N VAL A 158 23.46 19.19 -17.01
CA VAL A 158 23.28 20.06 -18.18
C VAL A 158 21.82 20.43 -18.33
N TYR A 159 21.51 21.73 -18.39
CA TYR A 159 20.14 22.18 -18.67
C TYR A 159 19.65 21.64 -20.02
N ARG A 160 18.38 21.25 -20.10
CA ARG A 160 17.77 20.84 -21.37
C ARG A 160 17.62 22.02 -22.33
N ASP A 161 17.39 23.20 -21.79
CA ASP A 161 17.35 24.45 -22.53
C ASP A 161 18.44 25.41 -22.00
N PRO A 162 19.65 25.34 -22.56
CA PRO A 162 20.77 26.15 -22.12
C PRO A 162 20.70 27.61 -22.59
N LEU A 163 19.71 27.98 -23.41
CA LEU A 163 19.46 29.38 -23.80
C LEU A 163 18.63 30.08 -22.74
N VAL A 164 17.70 29.36 -22.12
CA VAL A 164 16.79 29.87 -21.09
C VAL A 164 17.40 29.77 -19.69
N HIS A 165 18.18 28.71 -19.42
CA HIS A 165 18.77 28.46 -18.11
C HIS A 165 20.29 28.46 -18.19
N SER A 166 20.95 29.30 -17.39
CA SER A 166 22.41 29.49 -17.44
C SER A 166 23.08 29.49 -16.07
N ARG A 167 22.31 29.43 -14.98
CA ARG A 167 22.88 29.50 -13.63
C ARG A 167 23.78 28.31 -13.34
N CYS A 168 25.04 28.61 -13.05
CA CYS A 168 26.11 27.67 -12.77
C CYS A 168 26.60 27.70 -11.31
N GLY A 169 25.86 28.39 -10.42
CA GLY A 169 26.11 28.54 -8.98
C GLY A 169 24.81 28.67 -8.18
N PRO A 170 24.86 28.72 -6.84
CA PRO A 170 23.67 29.00 -6.04
C PRO A 170 23.15 30.42 -6.33
N PRO A 171 21.82 30.66 -6.29
CA PRO A 171 21.24 31.96 -6.62
C PRO A 171 21.60 33.07 -5.60
N THR A 172 21.79 32.73 -4.33
CA THR A 172 22.29 33.63 -3.27
C THR A 172 23.12 32.86 -2.23
N GLU A 173 23.96 33.55 -1.44
CA GLU A 173 24.65 32.95 -0.27
C GLU A 173 23.64 32.40 0.76
N ALA A 174 22.54 33.10 0.99
CA ALA A 174 21.47 32.65 1.89
C ALA A 174 20.82 31.35 1.39
N GLU A 175 20.62 31.19 0.08
CA GLU A 175 20.11 29.94 -0.51
C GLU A 175 21.18 28.84 -0.55
N ALA A 176 22.46 29.18 -0.67
CA ALA A 176 23.55 28.22 -0.50
C ALA A 176 23.56 27.65 0.94
N VAL A 177 23.39 28.52 1.95
CA VAL A 177 23.26 28.14 3.37
C VAL A 177 21.93 27.43 3.65
N ALA A 178 20.83 27.84 3.02
CA ALA A 178 19.52 27.22 3.18
C ALA A 178 19.40 25.88 2.44
N ALA A 179 20.19 25.63 1.39
CA ALA A 179 20.37 24.30 0.80
C ALA A 179 21.31 23.43 1.66
N TRP A 180 22.25 24.05 2.36
CA TRP A 180 23.22 23.41 3.26
C TRP A 180 22.59 22.86 4.54
N ILE A 181 21.68 23.59 5.20
CA ILE A 181 21.02 23.13 6.44
C ILE A 181 20.24 21.81 6.22
N PRO A 182 19.41 21.66 5.18
CA PRO A 182 18.75 20.41 4.85
C PRO A 182 19.70 19.35 4.26
N ALA A 183 20.84 19.70 3.68
CA ALA A 183 21.80 18.75 3.08
C ALA A 183 22.72 18.10 4.13
N SER A 184 23.14 18.89 5.12
CA SER A 184 23.77 18.40 6.35
C SER A 184 22.77 17.68 7.28
N ALA A 185 21.47 17.96 7.12
CA ALA A 185 20.39 17.27 7.84
C ALA A 185 19.80 16.06 7.08
N PHE A 186 20.16 15.82 5.81
CA PHE A 186 19.63 14.67 5.05
C PHE A 186 20.44 13.42 5.35
N LYS A 187 20.00 12.78 6.42
CA LYS A 187 20.41 11.47 6.89
C LYS A 187 20.10 10.43 5.81
N PHE A 188 21.14 9.85 5.19
CA PHE A 188 21.04 8.43 4.87
C PHE A 188 20.98 7.65 6.18
N THR A 189 20.34 6.47 6.15
CA THR A 189 20.46 5.40 7.14
C THR A 189 21.83 5.45 7.80
N ALA A 190 21.89 5.63 9.13
CA ALA A 190 23.10 5.83 9.94
C ALA A 190 24.40 5.71 9.17
N SER A 191 25.13 6.82 9.06
CA SER A 191 26.51 6.77 8.57
C SER A 191 27.36 6.05 9.61
N PHE A 192 27.35 4.72 9.55
CA PHE A 192 28.26 3.86 10.28
C PHE A 192 29.58 3.86 9.54
N TYR A 193 30.65 4.15 10.26
CA TYR A 193 32.01 4.10 9.74
C TYR A 193 32.72 2.90 10.37
N GLY A 194 33.29 2.05 9.51
CA GLY A 194 34.16 0.96 9.91
C GLY A 194 35.62 1.35 9.64
N SER A 195 36.51 1.11 10.60
CA SER A 195 37.96 1.22 10.41
C SER A 195 38.65 -0.04 10.91
N LEU A 196 39.60 -0.57 10.16
CA LEU A 196 40.42 -1.69 10.64
C LEU A 196 41.34 -1.21 11.77
N LEU A 197 41.65 -2.12 12.69
CA LEU A 197 42.67 -1.88 13.71
C LEU A 197 44.06 -1.85 13.06
N THR A 198 44.96 -1.02 13.59
CA THR A 198 46.35 -0.96 13.12
C THR A 198 47.04 -2.31 13.31
N GLN A 199 46.71 -3.01 14.39
CA GLN A 199 47.11 -4.39 14.64
C GLN A 199 45.86 -5.28 14.75
N PRO A 200 45.76 -6.38 13.98
CA PRO A 200 44.63 -7.29 14.10
C PRO A 200 44.50 -7.84 15.52
N SER A 201 43.34 -7.65 16.14
CA SER A 201 43.00 -8.29 17.41
C SER A 201 41.83 -9.27 17.23
N THR A 202 41.84 -10.35 17.99
CA THR A 202 40.71 -11.26 18.14
C THR A 202 39.81 -10.87 19.31
N SER A 203 40.33 -10.09 20.27
CA SER A 203 39.61 -9.62 21.45
C SER A 203 38.83 -8.33 21.16
N LEU A 204 37.84 -8.03 22.00
CA LEU A 204 37.12 -6.75 22.03
C LEU A 204 37.50 -5.92 23.27
N ALA A 205 38.65 -6.22 23.86
CA ALA A 205 39.18 -5.53 25.03
C ALA A 205 40.06 -4.35 24.57
N PHE A 206 39.78 -3.15 25.08
CA PHE A 206 40.49 -1.95 24.66
C PHE A 206 41.93 -1.88 25.17
N ASP A 207 42.24 -2.54 26.28
CA ASP A 207 43.59 -2.65 26.86
C ASP A 207 44.56 -3.45 25.97
N GLU A 208 44.03 -4.23 25.02
CA GLU A 208 44.84 -4.93 24.01
C GLU A 208 45.15 -4.07 22.77
N LEU A 209 44.62 -2.85 22.68
CA LEU A 209 44.85 -1.97 21.54
C LEU A 209 46.23 -1.31 21.60
N CYS A 210 46.87 -1.14 20.44
CA CYS A 210 48.11 -0.40 20.35
C CYS A 210 47.90 1.10 20.68
N ALA A 211 48.98 1.81 21.03
CA ALA A 211 48.90 3.22 21.41
C ALA A 211 48.33 4.15 20.30
N ALA A 212 48.47 3.79 19.03
CA ALA A 212 47.88 4.55 17.92
C ALA A 212 46.36 4.43 17.90
N ASP A 213 45.86 3.20 18.01
CA ASP A 213 44.44 2.85 18.05
C ASP A 213 43.74 3.45 19.28
N ILE A 214 44.38 3.42 20.46
CA ILE A 214 43.87 4.09 21.67
C ILE A 214 43.76 5.60 21.49
N ARG A 215 44.78 6.25 20.91
CA ARG A 215 44.73 7.70 20.66
C ARG A 215 43.61 8.06 19.70
N PHE A 216 43.37 7.23 18.68
CA PHE A 216 42.25 7.41 17.77
C PHE A 216 40.91 7.32 18.49
N VAL A 217 40.67 6.26 19.26
CA VAL A 217 39.43 6.09 20.05
C VAL A 217 39.22 7.24 21.02
N ALA A 218 40.26 7.63 21.76
CA ALA A 218 40.20 8.73 22.71
C ALA A 218 39.88 10.07 22.02
N ALA A 219 40.47 10.35 20.86
CA ALA A 219 40.19 11.57 20.09
C ALA A 219 38.75 11.61 19.56
N VAL A 220 38.26 10.49 19.01
CA VAL A 220 36.87 10.37 18.52
C VAL A 220 35.90 10.55 19.69
N ALA A 221 36.12 9.88 20.82
CA ALA A 221 35.28 10.01 22.01
C ALA A 221 35.31 11.42 22.60
N ALA A 222 36.48 12.07 22.64
CA ALA A 222 36.64 13.44 23.14
C ALA A 222 35.84 14.47 22.33
N SER A 223 35.55 14.19 21.05
CA SER A 223 34.69 15.05 20.23
C SER A 223 33.25 15.15 20.74
N LYS A 224 32.79 14.17 21.54
CA LYS A 224 31.41 13.99 22.02
C LYS A 224 30.34 13.89 20.91
N LYS A 225 30.74 13.90 19.63
CA LYS A 225 29.84 13.83 18.47
C LYS A 225 29.58 12.41 18.01
N PHE A 226 30.51 11.50 18.27
CA PHE A 226 30.46 10.11 17.82
C PHE A 226 30.44 9.14 19.00
N ASP A 227 29.71 8.05 18.81
CA ASP A 227 29.94 6.81 19.53
C ASP A 227 31.01 6.01 18.78
N ILE A 228 31.91 5.38 19.51
CA ILE A 228 32.93 4.50 18.96
C ILE A 228 33.04 3.25 19.83
N GLY A 229 33.25 2.10 19.20
CA GLY A 229 33.50 0.86 19.91
C GLY A 229 34.28 -0.14 19.07
N LEU A 230 34.69 -1.23 19.72
CA LEU A 230 35.25 -2.39 19.05
C LEU A 230 34.13 -3.31 18.61
N ALA A 231 34.19 -3.78 17.38
CA ALA A 231 33.26 -4.78 16.88
C ALA A 231 33.97 -5.99 16.30
N ARG A 232 33.37 -7.16 16.50
CA ARG A 232 33.71 -8.37 15.75
C ARG A 232 32.67 -8.53 14.66
N TYR A 233 33.14 -8.65 13.43
CA TYR A 233 32.29 -8.71 12.24
C TYR A 233 32.46 -10.04 11.50
N MET A 234 31.36 -10.55 10.94
CA MET A 234 31.29 -11.75 10.09
C MET A 234 30.51 -11.42 8.80
N PRO A 235 30.64 -12.20 7.70
CA PRO A 235 29.88 -11.99 6.47
C PRO A 235 28.37 -11.77 6.64
N SER A 236 27.79 -12.28 7.72
CA SER A 236 26.38 -12.12 8.09
C SER A 236 26.03 -10.82 8.83
N GLY A 237 27.01 -10.01 9.22
CA GLY A 237 26.82 -8.79 10.00
C GLY A 237 27.74 -8.69 11.23
N LEU A 238 27.46 -7.68 12.06
CA LEU A 238 28.17 -7.46 13.32
C LEU A 238 27.74 -8.52 14.35
N VAL A 239 28.71 -9.26 14.90
CA VAL A 239 28.45 -10.37 15.84
C VAL A 239 28.55 -9.93 17.29
N ALA A 240 29.48 -9.02 17.59
CA ALA A 240 29.69 -8.50 18.93
C ALA A 240 30.17 -7.05 18.85
N TYR A 241 29.73 -6.21 19.78
CA TYR A 241 30.09 -4.81 19.90
C TYR A 241 30.42 -4.48 21.36
N ALA A 242 31.56 -3.85 21.59
CA ALA A 242 32.01 -3.34 22.87
C ALA A 242 32.20 -1.82 22.75
N PRO A 243 31.25 -1.00 23.27
CA PRO A 243 31.38 0.46 23.20
C PRO A 243 32.54 0.96 24.04
N TRP A 244 33.15 2.07 23.61
CA TRP A 244 34.12 2.78 24.44
C TRP A 244 33.43 3.32 25.71
N PRO A 245 33.95 3.07 26.92
CA PRO A 245 33.26 3.42 28.17
C PRO A 245 32.90 4.91 28.29
N ALA A 246 33.75 5.81 27.76
CA ALA A 246 33.51 7.25 27.85
C ALA A 246 32.36 7.75 26.94
N CYS A 247 31.94 6.96 25.94
CA CYS A 247 30.83 7.32 25.05
C CYS A 247 29.46 7.15 25.73
N ARG A 248 29.37 6.42 26.85
CA ARG A 248 28.12 6.13 27.57
C ARG A 248 27.01 5.62 26.66
N VAL A 249 27.34 4.69 25.76
CA VAL A 249 26.38 4.10 24.80
C VAL A 249 25.32 3.30 25.58
N PRO A 250 24.01 3.62 25.43
CA PRO A 250 22.96 2.89 26.13
C PRO A 250 22.93 1.41 25.77
N GLN A 251 22.59 0.53 26.72
CA GLN A 251 22.57 -0.92 26.49
C GLN A 251 21.66 -1.34 25.32
N GLY A 252 20.52 -0.67 25.14
CA GLY A 252 19.63 -0.92 24.00
C GLY A 252 20.30 -0.66 22.64
N VAL A 253 21.16 0.37 22.54
CA VAL A 253 21.97 0.65 21.35
C VAL A 253 23.04 -0.42 21.16
N VAL A 254 23.69 -0.88 22.24
CA VAL A 254 24.69 -1.96 22.17
C VAL A 254 24.08 -3.25 21.63
N LEU A 255 22.90 -3.63 22.11
CA LEU A 255 22.17 -4.82 21.64
C LEU A 255 21.72 -4.66 20.19
N GLY A 256 21.22 -3.48 19.83
CA GLY A 256 20.79 -3.15 18.48
C GLY A 256 21.94 -3.10 17.46
N ALA A 257 23.18 -2.84 17.90
CA ALA A 257 24.34 -2.70 17.01
C ALA A 257 24.63 -3.97 16.20
N SER A 258 24.18 -5.13 16.67
CA SER A 258 24.23 -6.41 15.95
C SER A 258 23.45 -6.39 14.62
N ARG A 259 22.46 -5.49 14.48
CA ARG A 259 21.66 -5.31 13.25
C ARG A 259 22.39 -4.50 12.19
N ILE A 260 23.52 -3.88 12.54
CA ILE A 260 24.29 -3.04 11.62
C ILE A 260 25.07 -3.93 10.66
N ASN A 261 24.83 -3.77 9.36
CA ASN A 261 25.57 -4.46 8.33
C ASN A 261 26.74 -3.60 7.82
N ILE A 262 27.92 -3.76 8.42
CA ILE A 262 29.18 -3.10 7.96
C ILE A 262 29.97 -3.94 6.94
N SER A 263 29.37 -5.01 6.41
CA SER A 263 30.03 -5.97 5.51
C SER A 263 30.68 -5.36 4.28
N LEU A 264 30.00 -4.35 3.75
CA LEU A 264 30.37 -3.67 2.52
C LEU A 264 31.56 -2.72 2.74
N LEU A 265 31.88 -2.38 4.00
CA LEU A 265 32.96 -1.46 4.34
C LEU A 265 34.30 -2.15 4.62
N LEU A 266 34.30 -3.37 5.18
CA LEU A 266 35.51 -3.99 5.77
C LEU A 266 36.05 -5.21 5.00
N GLY A 267 35.34 -5.69 3.97
CA GLY A 267 35.77 -6.86 3.18
C GLY A 267 35.60 -8.20 3.91
N LYS A 268 36.05 -9.30 3.28
CA LYS A 268 35.79 -10.69 3.73
C LYS A 268 36.65 -11.19 4.91
N ARG A 269 37.42 -10.33 5.59
CA ARG A 269 38.34 -10.79 6.67
C ARG A 269 37.65 -10.75 8.02
N HIS A 270 37.83 -11.82 8.80
CA HIS A 270 37.36 -11.92 10.18
C HIS A 270 38.38 -11.25 11.11
N SER A 271 38.15 -10.00 11.48
CA SER A 271 38.98 -9.30 12.46
C SER A 271 38.15 -8.34 13.30
N ALA A 272 38.64 -8.01 14.50
CA ALA A 272 38.13 -6.87 15.24
C ALA A 272 38.36 -5.58 14.43
N CYS A 273 37.44 -4.64 14.55
CA CYS A 273 37.47 -3.36 13.86
C CYS A 273 36.88 -2.27 14.77
N PHE A 274 37.19 -1.02 14.47
CA PHE A 274 36.43 0.10 14.99
C PHE A 274 35.14 0.26 14.24
N VAL A 275 34.06 0.46 14.98
CA VAL A 275 32.79 0.93 14.45
C VAL A 275 32.43 2.21 15.17
N MET A 276 32.15 3.25 14.40
CA MET A 276 31.75 4.55 14.93
C MET A 276 30.56 5.11 14.16
N TRP A 277 29.73 5.89 14.83
CA TRP A 277 28.57 6.57 14.25
C TRP A 277 28.27 7.84 15.03
N GLU A 278 27.56 8.79 14.42
CA GLU A 278 27.14 10.00 15.13
C GLU A 278 26.16 9.65 16.24
N LYS A 279 26.24 10.30 17.42
CA LYS A 279 25.32 10.00 18.53
C LYS A 279 23.84 10.09 18.14
N ARG A 280 23.47 10.98 17.22
CA ARG A 280 22.09 11.13 16.73
C ARG A 280 21.58 9.92 15.94
N SER A 281 22.48 9.05 15.48
CA SER A 281 22.18 7.78 14.82
C SER A 281 21.92 6.63 15.81
N ARG A 282 21.87 6.90 17.12
CA ARG A 282 21.41 5.90 18.11
C ARG A 282 19.99 5.39 17.83
N PHE A 283 19.10 6.23 17.26
CA PHE A 283 17.76 5.81 16.82
C PHE A 283 17.79 4.76 15.70
N ASP A 284 18.86 4.74 14.92
CA ASP A 284 19.04 3.84 13.76
C ASP A 284 19.36 2.41 14.24
N VAL A 285 19.73 2.28 15.50
CA VAL A 285 20.24 1.05 16.13
C VAL A 285 19.26 0.54 17.18
N ILE A 286 18.73 1.43 18.02
CA ILE A 286 17.80 1.06 19.09
C ILE A 286 16.40 0.78 18.55
N ASP A 287 15.63 -0.07 19.22
CA ASP A 287 14.22 -0.21 18.93
C ASP A 287 13.40 0.97 19.50
N PHE A 288 12.15 1.06 19.08
CA PHE A 288 11.30 2.20 19.46
C PHE A 288 11.00 2.23 20.96
N ASP A 289 10.88 1.07 21.60
CA ASP A 289 10.67 0.99 23.05
C ASP A 289 11.87 1.55 23.82
N GLY A 290 13.08 1.14 23.44
CA GLY A 290 14.31 1.68 23.99
C GLY A 290 14.48 3.19 23.71
N ALA A 291 14.04 3.66 22.54
CA ALA A 291 14.02 5.09 22.23
C ALA A 291 13.08 5.87 23.18
N VAL A 292 11.85 5.39 23.39
CA VAL A 292 10.90 6.03 24.33
C VAL A 292 11.41 5.96 25.77
N ALA A 293 12.01 4.84 26.20
CA ALA A 293 12.63 4.73 27.51
C ALA A 293 13.77 5.75 27.72
N ALA A 294 14.56 6.00 26.67
CA ALA A 294 15.61 7.01 26.71
C ALA A 294 15.05 8.44 26.77
N LEU A 295 13.94 8.71 26.08
CA LEU A 295 13.24 10.00 26.20
C LEU A 295 12.70 10.21 27.62
N GLU A 296 12.09 9.20 28.22
CA GLU A 296 11.61 9.28 29.61
C GLU A 296 12.76 9.46 30.60
N ALA A 297 13.91 8.80 30.39
CA ALA A 297 15.10 9.03 31.20
C ALA A 297 15.60 10.47 31.08
N ALA A 298 15.65 11.01 29.85
CA ALA A 298 16.07 12.38 29.60
C ALA A 298 15.07 13.45 30.08
N GLU A 299 13.79 13.11 30.21
CA GLU A 299 12.80 13.99 30.84
C GLU A 299 13.04 14.12 32.35
N ASN A 300 13.45 13.03 33.01
CA ASN A 300 13.62 12.98 34.46
C ASN A 300 15.02 13.43 34.93
N ASP A 301 16.01 13.48 34.04
CA ASP A 301 17.39 13.81 34.35
C ASP A 301 17.91 14.91 33.41
N THR A 302 18.15 16.10 33.96
CA THR A 302 18.66 17.26 33.21
C THR A 302 20.08 17.07 32.68
N ASP A 303 20.84 16.14 33.27
CA ASP A 303 22.21 15.79 32.85
C ASP A 303 22.24 14.59 31.89
N ALA A 304 21.07 14.08 31.48
CA ALA A 304 20.98 12.97 30.55
C ALA A 304 21.65 13.28 29.20
N ASP A 305 22.30 12.28 28.62
CA ASP A 305 22.86 12.39 27.28
C ASP A 305 21.75 12.50 26.25
N LEU A 306 21.57 13.68 25.65
CA LEU A 306 20.58 13.95 24.60
C LEU A 306 20.97 13.38 23.23
N TRP A 307 21.86 12.39 23.19
CA TRP A 307 22.27 11.66 21.98
C TRP A 307 22.75 12.59 20.86
N GLY A 308 23.43 13.67 21.23
CA GLY A 308 23.94 14.67 20.28
C GLY A 308 22.89 15.63 19.71
N TYR A 309 21.65 15.60 20.21
CA TYR A 309 20.64 16.61 19.92
C TYR A 309 20.85 17.86 20.79
N SER A 310 20.50 19.02 20.25
CA SER A 310 20.72 20.32 20.91
C SER A 310 19.76 20.60 22.06
N SER A 311 18.63 19.90 22.12
CA SER A 311 17.61 20.06 23.16
C SER A 311 16.81 18.77 23.31
N PHE A 312 16.09 18.63 24.43
CA PHE A 312 15.18 17.52 24.66
C PHE A 312 14.07 17.47 23.59
N GLU A 313 13.52 18.62 23.20
CA GLU A 313 12.53 18.70 22.12
C GLU A 313 13.08 18.20 20.78
N ALA A 314 14.33 18.56 20.45
CA ALA A 314 14.99 18.09 19.22
C ALA A 314 15.23 16.57 19.26
N LEU A 315 15.50 16.00 20.44
CA LEU A 315 15.61 14.55 20.63
C LEU A 315 14.26 13.85 20.38
N VAL A 316 13.16 14.40 20.92
CA VAL A 316 11.80 13.88 20.70
C VAL A 316 11.39 13.99 19.23
N GLU A 317 11.64 15.13 18.59
CA GLU A 317 11.41 15.31 17.16
C GLU A 317 12.25 14.32 16.34
N GLY A 318 13.50 14.09 16.74
CA GLY A 318 14.38 13.07 16.19
C GLY A 318 13.77 11.67 16.25
N CYS A 319 13.22 11.30 17.41
CA CYS A 319 12.51 10.04 17.61
C CYS A 319 11.29 9.92 16.69
N LEU A 320 10.42 10.95 16.67
CA LEU A 320 9.22 10.99 15.82
C LEU A 320 9.54 10.96 14.32
N THR A 321 10.68 11.53 13.94
CA THR A 321 11.15 11.53 12.55
C THR A 321 11.69 10.17 12.14
N TRP A 322 12.40 9.50 13.05
CA TRP A 322 13.09 8.25 12.76
C TRP A 322 12.14 7.06 12.73
N TYR A 323 11.30 6.94 13.75
CA TYR A 323 10.33 5.86 13.80
C TYR A 323 9.09 6.28 13.04
N SER A 324 8.85 5.59 11.93
CA SER A 324 7.47 5.48 11.48
C SER A 324 6.71 4.84 12.64
N VAL A 325 5.67 5.51 13.13
CA VAL A 325 4.88 5.06 14.30
C VAL A 325 4.02 3.83 13.96
N GLN A 326 4.52 3.01 13.04
CA GLN A 326 3.88 1.97 12.27
C GLN A 326 4.31 0.58 12.73
N SER A 327 5.03 0.44 13.83
CA SER A 327 5.38 -0.88 14.39
C SER A 327 5.45 -0.91 15.91
N CYS A 328 4.96 0.14 16.57
CA CYS A 328 4.97 0.21 18.01
C CYS A 328 3.80 -0.58 18.63
N SER A 329 4.04 -1.15 19.80
CA SER A 329 2.96 -1.67 20.63
C SER A 329 2.11 -0.51 21.17
N SER A 330 0.85 -0.80 21.51
CA SER A 330 -0.04 0.18 22.15
C SER A 330 0.57 0.77 23.42
N THR A 331 1.28 -0.03 24.22
CA THR A 331 1.97 0.41 25.44
C THR A 331 3.05 1.46 25.17
N VAL A 332 3.89 1.26 24.14
CA VAL A 332 4.95 2.21 23.79
C VAL A 332 4.33 3.51 23.27
N MET A 333 3.26 3.42 22.48
CA MET A 333 2.52 4.59 22.03
C MET A 333 1.88 5.37 23.19
N GLN A 334 1.31 4.69 24.18
CA GLN A 334 0.74 5.33 25.38
C GLN A 334 1.82 6.09 26.17
N ARG A 335 3.01 5.52 26.30
CA ARG A 335 4.16 6.19 26.94
C ARG A 335 4.61 7.43 26.18
N LEU A 336 4.75 7.31 24.85
CA LEU A 336 5.12 8.45 24.00
C LEU A 336 4.06 9.57 24.04
N THR A 337 2.77 9.23 23.95
CA THR A 337 1.69 10.22 24.01
C THR A 337 1.59 10.88 25.38
N ALA A 338 1.81 10.13 26.47
CA ALA A 338 1.92 10.70 27.82
C ALA A 338 3.09 11.68 27.94
N LEU A 339 4.26 11.33 27.38
CA LEU A 339 5.43 12.21 27.32
C LEU A 339 5.13 13.50 26.54
N LEU A 340 4.55 13.41 25.35
CA LEU A 340 4.18 14.57 24.53
C LEU A 340 3.16 15.48 25.23
N SER A 341 2.23 14.90 25.98
CA SER A 341 1.28 15.67 26.81
C SER A 341 2.00 16.46 27.91
N ARG A 342 3.02 15.89 28.57
CA ARG A 342 3.79 16.61 29.60
C ARG A 342 4.63 17.74 29.02
N LEU A 343 5.27 17.48 27.87
CA LEU A 343 6.09 18.46 27.16
C LEU A 343 5.33 19.73 26.76
N GLY A 344 4.03 19.63 26.51
CA GLY A 344 3.23 20.83 26.21
C GLY A 344 3.50 21.45 24.82
N SER A 345 4.20 20.74 23.93
CA SER A 345 4.63 21.27 22.62
C SER A 345 3.65 20.90 21.50
N VAL A 346 2.90 21.89 21.01
CA VAL A 346 1.98 21.73 19.86
C VAL A 346 2.70 21.28 18.59
N HIS A 347 3.96 21.69 18.41
CA HIS A 347 4.76 21.32 17.25
C HIS A 347 5.03 19.81 17.21
N LEU A 348 5.43 19.21 18.34
CA LEU A 348 5.69 17.77 18.42
C LEU A 348 4.41 16.94 18.24
N VAL A 349 3.27 17.44 18.73
CA VAL A 349 1.95 16.83 18.46
C VAL A 349 1.64 16.86 16.96
N ASP A 350 1.82 18.00 16.29
CA ASP A 350 1.64 18.11 14.84
C ASP A 350 2.57 17.15 14.08
N VAL A 351 3.85 17.05 14.47
CA VAL A 351 4.81 16.11 13.88
C VAL A 351 4.34 14.66 14.03
N LEU A 352 3.90 14.24 15.22
CA LEU A 352 3.39 12.88 15.45
C LEU A 352 2.16 12.59 14.58
N LEU A 353 1.16 13.48 14.59
CA LEU A 353 -0.07 13.30 13.82
C LEU A 353 0.18 13.26 12.31
N ASN A 354 1.11 14.08 11.81
CA ASN A 354 1.52 14.08 10.40
C ASN A 354 2.15 12.76 9.95
N ARG A 355 2.74 11.99 10.88
CA ARG A 355 3.46 10.74 10.61
C ARG A 355 2.60 9.49 10.78
N PHE A 356 1.37 9.62 11.28
CA PHE A 356 0.42 8.53 11.51
C PHE A 356 -0.23 7.98 10.20
N ARG A 357 0.49 8.03 9.08
CA ARG A 357 -0.05 8.07 7.70
C ARG A 357 -0.11 6.72 6.96
N ARG A 358 0.02 5.57 7.63
CA ARG A 358 0.13 4.24 6.99
C ARG A 358 -0.43 3.18 7.93
N PRO A 359 -0.72 1.95 7.44
CA PRO A 359 -1.09 0.84 8.31
C PRO A 359 -0.06 0.68 9.42
N SER A 360 -0.41 1.18 10.60
CA SER A 360 0.27 0.95 11.87
C SER A 360 -0.44 -0.23 12.54
N PRO A 361 0.27 -1.13 13.22
CA PRO A 361 -0.35 -2.11 14.11
C PRO A 361 -1.00 -1.41 15.30
N THR A 362 -0.63 -0.16 15.60
CA THR A 362 -1.37 0.64 16.57
C THR A 362 -2.65 1.16 15.91
N SER A 363 -3.79 0.65 16.36
CA SER A 363 -5.11 1.15 15.98
C SER A 363 -5.28 2.62 16.42
N ILE A 364 -5.98 3.43 15.60
CA ILE A 364 -6.29 4.82 15.94
C ILE A 364 -7.12 4.89 17.21
N ALA A 365 -7.99 3.90 17.44
CA ALA A 365 -8.78 3.81 18.66
C ALA A 365 -7.91 3.89 19.94
N GLY A 366 -6.68 3.36 19.90
CA GLY A 366 -5.74 3.41 21.03
C GLY A 366 -5.19 4.80 21.36
N ILE A 367 -5.18 5.73 20.38
CA ILE A 367 -4.68 7.11 20.56
C ILE A 367 -5.78 8.18 20.44
N ALA A 368 -6.99 7.81 20.03
CA ALA A 368 -8.10 8.73 19.83
C ALA A 368 -8.40 9.61 21.06
N PRO A 369 -8.43 9.09 22.31
CA PRO A 369 -8.64 9.93 23.49
C PRO A 369 -7.53 10.98 23.68
N TRP A 370 -6.28 10.61 23.41
CA TRP A 370 -5.15 11.54 23.49
C TRP A 370 -5.25 12.62 22.41
N MET A 371 -5.59 12.25 21.17
CA MET A 371 -5.77 13.19 20.06
C MET A 371 -6.86 14.23 20.37
N GLN A 372 -8.00 13.77 20.88
CA GLN A 372 -9.09 14.64 21.32
C GLN A 372 -8.61 15.64 22.39
N GLN A 373 -7.90 15.15 23.42
CA GLN A 373 -7.35 16.00 24.46
C GLN A 373 -6.37 17.07 23.89
N GLN A 374 -5.54 16.71 22.92
CA GLN A 374 -4.62 17.68 22.31
C GLN A 374 -5.36 18.73 21.46
N LEU A 375 -6.44 18.34 20.78
CA LEU A 375 -7.29 19.26 20.02
C LEU A 375 -7.99 20.28 20.93
N GLU A 376 -8.47 19.85 22.10
CA GLU A 376 -9.04 20.76 23.11
C GLU A 376 -7.97 21.67 23.72
N ARG A 377 -6.80 21.10 24.06
CA ARG A 377 -5.72 21.82 24.72
C ARG A 377 -5.09 22.91 23.85
N TYR A 378 -4.75 22.61 22.60
CA TYR A 378 -4.03 23.54 21.73
C TYR A 378 -4.92 24.28 20.73
N GLY A 379 -6.17 23.82 20.57
CA GLY A 379 -7.08 24.26 19.52
C GLY A 379 -6.82 23.53 18.20
N TRP A 380 -7.89 23.07 17.57
CA TRP A 380 -7.84 22.33 16.32
C TRP A 380 -7.22 23.12 15.16
N ILE A 381 -7.26 24.45 15.17
CA ILE A 381 -6.72 25.30 14.10
C ILE A 381 -5.22 25.03 13.89
N LYS A 382 -4.45 24.90 14.99
CA LYS A 382 -3.00 24.62 14.93
C LYS A 382 -2.69 23.22 14.41
N LEU A 383 -3.62 22.29 14.62
CA LEU A 383 -3.49 20.87 14.24
C LEU A 383 -4.27 20.53 12.96
N LEU A 384 -4.94 21.50 12.33
CA LEU A 384 -5.79 21.27 11.16
C LEU A 384 -5.01 20.68 10.00
N LYS A 385 -3.76 21.12 9.82
CA LYS A 385 -2.87 20.58 8.79
C LYS A 385 -2.64 19.09 9.00
N ALA A 386 -2.29 18.68 10.22
CA ALA A 386 -2.12 17.28 10.55
C ALA A 386 -3.40 16.45 10.45
N LEU A 387 -4.54 17.00 10.85
CA LEU A 387 -5.84 16.34 10.66
C LEU A 387 -6.14 16.12 9.17
N LYS A 388 -5.96 17.13 8.30
CA LYS A 388 -6.13 16.95 6.86
C LYS A 388 -5.18 15.90 6.29
N ILE A 389 -3.94 15.92 6.73
CA ILE A 389 -2.89 14.97 6.36
C ILE A 389 -3.23 13.53 6.77
N LEU A 390 -3.86 13.35 7.93
CA LEU A 390 -4.41 12.08 8.41
C LEU A 390 -5.59 11.61 7.53
N LEU A 391 -6.46 12.53 7.11
CA LEU A 391 -7.61 12.23 6.25
C LEU A 391 -7.25 11.94 4.79
N ASP A 392 -6.10 12.41 4.32
CA ASP A 392 -5.59 12.03 2.99
C ASP A 392 -5.38 10.51 2.86
N ASP A 393 -5.31 9.74 3.96
CA ASP A 393 -5.25 8.27 3.93
C ASP A 393 -6.42 7.62 4.70
N ALA A 394 -7.56 8.32 4.76
CA ALA A 394 -8.73 8.01 5.59
C ALA A 394 -9.36 6.62 5.37
N LEU A 395 -9.07 5.92 4.27
CA LEU A 395 -9.60 4.57 4.03
C LEU A 395 -8.70 3.45 4.56
N LYS A 396 -7.39 3.69 4.61
CA LYS A 396 -6.46 2.72 5.21
C LYS A 396 -6.40 2.85 6.72
N THR A 397 -7.08 3.86 7.26
CA THR A 397 -6.97 4.28 8.63
C THR A 397 -8.37 4.41 9.22
N GLU A 398 -8.55 4.03 10.47
CA GLU A 398 -9.77 4.25 11.27
C GLU A 398 -10.12 5.77 11.47
N SER A 399 -9.57 6.66 10.64
CA SER A 399 -9.62 8.12 10.77
C SER A 399 -11.02 8.69 10.60
N LEU A 400 -11.86 8.09 9.74
CA LEU A 400 -13.25 8.53 9.59
C LEU A 400 -14.09 8.23 10.84
N ALA A 401 -13.88 7.06 11.44
CA ALA A 401 -14.52 6.69 12.70
C ALA A 401 -14.03 7.58 13.85
N LEU A 402 -12.75 7.97 13.85
CA LEU A 402 -12.23 8.99 14.76
C LEU A 402 -12.96 10.33 14.58
N LEU A 403 -13.14 10.84 13.36
CA LEU A 403 -13.89 12.09 13.14
C LEU A 403 -15.33 12.01 13.62
N ALA A 404 -16.02 10.91 13.33
CA ALA A 404 -17.38 10.70 13.81
C ALA A 404 -17.46 10.61 15.35
N SER A 405 -16.41 10.07 15.99
CA SER A 405 -16.28 10.05 17.45
C SER A 405 -16.04 11.45 18.01
N LEU A 406 -15.14 12.23 17.40
CA LEU A 406 -14.90 13.63 17.76
C LEU A 406 -16.15 14.50 17.58
N ALA A 407 -16.97 14.23 16.56
CA ALA A 407 -18.25 14.89 16.36
C ALA A 407 -19.37 14.40 17.31
N GLY A 408 -19.11 13.34 18.09
CA GLY A 408 -20.09 12.75 19.01
C GLY A 408 -21.22 11.97 18.35
N VAL A 409 -21.10 11.64 17.06
CA VAL A 409 -22.17 11.00 16.28
C VAL A 409 -21.98 9.49 16.08
N SER A 410 -20.82 8.94 16.41
CA SER A 410 -20.54 7.49 16.32
C SER A 410 -21.28 6.69 17.41
N ALA A 411 -21.88 5.56 17.03
CA ALA A 411 -22.48 4.58 17.93
C ALA A 411 -21.45 3.81 18.77
N ALA A 412 -20.22 3.70 18.26
CA ALA A 412 -19.08 3.11 18.95
C ALA A 412 -17.96 4.17 19.01
N PRO A 413 -18.08 5.18 19.90
CA PRO A 413 -17.12 6.27 19.95
C PRO A 413 -15.75 5.78 20.41
N MET A 414 -14.69 6.17 19.70
CA MET A 414 -13.30 5.90 20.06
C MET A 414 -12.75 6.86 21.13
N CYS A 415 -13.37 8.04 21.25
CA CYS A 415 -13.02 9.09 22.19
C CYS A 415 -14.26 9.92 22.53
N GLN A 416 -14.14 10.83 23.51
CA GLN A 416 -15.21 11.77 23.82
C GLN A 416 -15.43 12.77 22.67
N PRO A 417 -16.63 13.36 22.56
CA PRO A 417 -16.86 14.45 21.62
C PRO A 417 -15.91 15.63 21.88
N LEU A 418 -15.53 16.34 20.82
CA LEU A 418 -14.65 17.50 20.88
C LEU A 418 -15.39 18.71 21.47
N SER A 419 -15.05 19.10 22.69
CA SER A 419 -15.58 20.27 23.39
C SER A 419 -14.62 21.46 23.24
N ALA A 420 -14.34 21.86 22.00
CA ALA A 420 -13.45 22.96 21.68
C ALA A 420 -14.21 24.12 20.99
N PRO A 421 -13.78 25.39 21.19
CA PRO A 421 -14.25 26.50 20.38
C PRO A 421 -14.13 26.20 18.89
N PHE A 422 -15.16 26.56 18.13
CA PHE A 422 -15.22 26.37 16.68
C PHE A 422 -15.12 24.90 16.20
N ALA A 423 -15.50 23.92 17.02
CA ALA A 423 -15.46 22.51 16.62
C ALA A 423 -16.29 22.24 15.35
N LEU A 424 -17.44 22.91 15.19
CA LEU A 424 -18.28 22.79 14.00
C LEU A 424 -17.56 23.24 12.72
N GLU A 425 -16.83 24.34 12.78
CA GLU A 425 -16.02 24.88 11.68
C GLU A 425 -14.85 23.96 11.34
N CYS A 426 -14.27 23.28 12.34
CA CYS A 426 -13.31 22.20 12.12
C CYS A 426 -13.94 21.08 11.26
N PHE A 427 -15.09 20.55 11.66
CA PHE A 427 -15.76 19.48 10.92
C PHE A 427 -16.17 19.91 9.53
N ARG A 428 -16.61 21.16 9.31
CA ARG A 428 -16.85 21.71 7.97
C ARG A 428 -15.58 21.69 7.11
N CYS A 429 -14.46 22.17 7.63
CA CYS A 429 -13.17 22.16 6.92
C CYS A 429 -12.72 20.75 6.54
N LEU A 430 -12.90 19.80 7.45
CA LEU A 430 -12.52 18.39 7.24
C LEU A 430 -13.48 17.71 6.26
N LEU A 431 -14.79 17.94 6.39
CA LEU A 431 -15.82 17.43 5.47
C LEU A 431 -15.56 17.91 4.04
N ALA A 432 -15.27 19.19 3.83
CA ALA A 432 -14.89 19.71 2.52
C ALA A 432 -13.64 19.03 1.94
N THR A 433 -12.69 18.62 2.80
CA THR A 433 -11.51 17.85 2.39
C THR A 433 -11.91 16.41 2.00
N LEU A 434 -12.80 15.78 2.76
CA LEU A 434 -13.32 14.45 2.46
C LEU A 434 -14.12 14.40 1.15
N CYS A 435 -15.01 15.38 0.92
CA CYS A 435 -15.78 15.48 -0.32
C CYS A 435 -14.87 15.63 -1.54
N LYS A 436 -13.79 16.42 -1.44
CA LYS A 436 -12.79 16.53 -2.53
C LYS A 436 -12.04 15.22 -2.80
N SER A 437 -11.91 14.37 -1.78
CA SER A 437 -11.27 13.08 -1.90
C SER A 437 -12.17 12.02 -2.54
N LEU A 438 -13.50 12.11 -2.41
CA LEU A 438 -14.45 11.21 -3.11
C LEU A 438 -14.20 11.15 -4.63
N ALA A 439 -13.81 12.27 -5.24
CA ALA A 439 -13.59 12.36 -6.69
C ALA A 439 -12.25 11.78 -7.18
N ARG A 440 -11.26 11.55 -6.29
CA ARG A 440 -9.85 11.35 -6.70
C ARG A 440 -9.40 9.90 -6.79
N TRP A 441 -10.17 8.93 -6.30
CA TRP A 441 -9.63 7.61 -6.03
C TRP A 441 -10.35 6.46 -6.73
N HIS A 442 -9.56 5.49 -7.17
CA HIS A 442 -10.02 4.20 -7.67
C HIS A 442 -10.27 3.25 -6.49
N TRP A 443 -11.38 3.43 -5.80
CA TRP A 443 -11.79 2.60 -4.67
C TRP A 443 -12.64 1.41 -5.10
N THR A 444 -12.52 0.31 -4.34
CA THR A 444 -13.53 -0.76 -4.36
C THR A 444 -14.88 -0.21 -3.93
N VAL A 445 -15.98 -0.84 -4.31
CA VAL A 445 -17.31 -0.33 -3.96
C VAL A 445 -17.50 -0.38 -2.43
N SER A 446 -16.93 -1.36 -1.72
CA SER A 446 -16.98 -1.51 -0.27
C SER A 446 -16.24 -0.37 0.43
N ASP A 447 -15.07 0.01 -0.09
CA ASP A 447 -14.33 1.18 0.41
C ASP A 447 -15.15 2.45 0.20
N ARG A 448 -15.80 2.63 -0.96
CA ARG A 448 -16.69 3.78 -1.21
C ARG A 448 -17.88 3.80 -0.27
N VAL A 449 -18.52 2.65 -0.03
CA VAL A 449 -19.66 2.51 0.89
C VAL A 449 -19.26 2.89 2.30
N GLU A 450 -18.12 2.38 2.77
CA GLU A 450 -17.56 2.73 4.07
C GLU A 450 -17.24 4.23 4.15
N TYR A 451 -16.51 4.77 3.17
CA TYR A 451 -16.15 6.18 3.14
C TYR A 451 -17.38 7.09 3.17
N LEU A 452 -18.30 6.85 2.25
CA LEU A 452 -19.48 7.67 2.05
C LEU A 452 -20.41 7.59 3.27
N SER A 453 -20.50 6.44 3.95
CA SER A 453 -21.30 6.31 5.16
C SER A 453 -20.84 7.25 6.28
N TRP A 454 -19.52 7.40 6.46
CA TRP A 454 -18.95 8.34 7.43
C TRP A 454 -19.10 9.80 6.98
N VAL A 455 -18.92 10.08 5.69
CA VAL A 455 -19.14 11.43 5.13
C VAL A 455 -20.59 11.86 5.32
N MET A 456 -21.56 10.98 5.07
CA MET A 456 -22.98 11.23 5.30
C MET A 456 -23.28 11.52 6.77
N LEU A 457 -22.67 10.76 7.68
CA LEU A 457 -22.86 10.96 9.11
C LEU A 457 -22.34 12.33 9.56
N LEU A 458 -21.16 12.72 9.09
CA LEU A 458 -20.56 14.03 9.36
C LEU A 458 -21.34 15.17 8.70
N ASP A 459 -21.85 14.97 7.49
CA ASP A 459 -22.71 15.94 6.79
C ASP A 459 -24.00 16.23 7.58
N ALA A 460 -24.68 15.17 8.02
CA ALA A 460 -25.88 15.29 8.82
C ALA A 460 -25.61 16.01 10.16
N HIS A 461 -24.46 15.74 10.79
CA HIS A 461 -24.01 16.45 11.98
C HIS A 461 -23.84 17.95 11.74
N VAL A 462 -23.10 18.30 10.68
CA VAL A 462 -22.84 19.70 10.31
C VAL A 462 -24.15 20.42 9.98
N ASP A 463 -25.06 19.78 9.24
CA ASP A 463 -26.37 20.33 8.88
C ASP A 463 -27.25 20.58 10.12
N GLN A 464 -27.36 19.62 11.04
CA GLN A 464 -28.14 19.82 12.26
C GLN A 464 -27.55 20.93 13.14
N ALA A 465 -26.25 20.90 13.39
CA ALA A 465 -25.59 21.89 14.23
C ALA A 465 -25.67 23.30 13.63
N SER A 466 -25.71 23.42 12.30
CA SER A 466 -25.90 24.71 11.62
C SER A 466 -27.29 25.30 11.80
N ASN A 467 -28.30 24.46 12.04
CA ASN A 467 -29.72 24.85 12.20
C ASN A 467 -30.12 25.12 13.66
N LEU A 468 -29.25 24.80 14.62
CA LEU A 468 -29.45 25.09 16.04
C LEU A 468 -28.73 26.39 16.38
N ASP A 469 -29.43 27.36 16.98
CA ASP A 469 -28.82 28.64 17.38
C ASP A 469 -27.63 28.43 18.34
N ASP A 470 -27.71 27.42 19.21
CA ASP A 470 -26.65 27.02 20.14
C ASP A 470 -25.49 26.25 19.48
N GLY A 471 -25.67 25.78 18.24
CA GLY A 471 -24.72 24.91 17.56
C GLY A 471 -23.51 25.64 17.00
N ARG A 472 -23.62 26.95 16.71
CA ARG A 472 -22.48 27.74 16.22
C ARG A 472 -21.90 28.55 17.38
N TRP A 473 -20.61 28.35 17.63
CA TRP A 473 -19.89 29.07 18.67
C TRP A 473 -19.94 30.60 18.49
N LEU A 474 -20.09 31.06 17.24
CA LEU A 474 -20.20 32.47 16.87
C LEU A 474 -21.62 33.06 16.98
N SER A 475 -22.69 32.26 17.00
CA SER A 475 -24.10 32.73 16.95
C SER A 475 -24.45 33.70 18.07
N GLY A 476 -23.83 33.56 19.25
CA GLY A 476 -24.02 34.47 20.39
C GLY A 476 -22.98 35.61 20.49
N ARG A 477 -22.05 35.72 19.54
CA ARG A 477 -20.88 36.63 19.64
C ARG A 477 -20.77 37.61 18.47
N LEU A 478 -21.33 37.28 17.31
CA LEU A 478 -21.26 38.10 16.11
C LEU A 478 -22.66 38.25 15.47
N PRO A 479 -22.93 39.36 14.77
CA PRO A 479 -24.13 39.48 13.95
C PRO A 479 -24.20 38.40 12.85
N LEU A 480 -25.42 37.96 12.50
CA LEU A 480 -25.67 36.89 11.53
C LEU A 480 -24.95 37.12 10.19
N SER A 481 -24.96 38.36 9.69
CA SER A 481 -24.29 38.74 8.43
C SER A 481 -22.76 38.53 8.44
N VAL A 482 -22.12 38.72 9.60
CA VAL A 482 -20.68 38.47 9.76
C VAL A 482 -20.41 36.97 9.82
N ILE A 483 -21.29 36.21 10.48
CA ILE A 483 -21.21 34.75 10.54
C ILE A 483 -21.34 34.17 9.14
N GLU A 484 -22.33 34.61 8.36
CA GLU A 484 -22.50 34.21 6.96
C GLU A 484 -21.24 34.50 6.14
N THR A 485 -20.63 35.67 6.32
CA THR A 485 -19.36 36.02 5.66
C THR A 485 -18.23 35.09 6.08
N ILE A 486 -18.05 34.81 7.38
CA ILE A 486 -17.02 33.88 7.86
C ILE A 486 -17.26 32.48 7.32
N GLU A 487 -18.51 32.02 7.30
CA GLU A 487 -18.89 30.72 6.72
C GLU A 487 -18.48 30.65 5.25
N THR A 488 -18.72 31.69 4.44
CA THR A 488 -18.27 31.70 3.03
C THR A 488 -16.74 31.56 2.88
N PHE A 489 -15.94 32.06 3.84
CA PHE A 489 -14.47 31.95 3.83
C PHE A 489 -13.94 30.62 4.35
N VAL A 490 -14.54 30.06 5.40
CA VAL A 490 -14.17 28.74 5.95
C VAL A 490 -14.45 27.62 4.93
N GLY A 491 -15.41 27.89 4.05
CA GLY A 491 -15.78 27.11 2.89
C GLY A 491 -17.28 27.25 2.70
N ALA A 492 -17.76 27.39 1.47
CA ALA A 492 -19.19 27.35 1.13
C ALA A 492 -19.87 26.28 1.98
N PRO A 493 -21.13 26.46 2.45
CA PRO A 493 -21.81 25.50 3.31
C PRO A 493 -21.79 24.15 2.61
N THR A 494 -20.77 23.34 2.90
CA THR A 494 -20.52 22.08 2.21
C THR A 494 -21.38 21.07 2.92
N THR A 495 -22.69 21.28 2.81
CA THR A 495 -23.55 20.14 2.61
C THR A 495 -22.97 19.38 1.42
N MET A 496 -22.69 18.10 1.58
CA MET A 496 -22.39 17.19 0.47
C MET A 496 -23.37 17.51 -0.65
N ASP A 497 -22.84 18.12 -1.72
CA ASP A 497 -23.68 18.69 -2.75
C ASP A 497 -24.36 17.57 -3.54
N ARG A 498 -25.45 17.94 -4.22
CA ARG A 498 -26.18 17.02 -5.09
C ARG A 498 -25.22 16.37 -6.10
N GLU A 499 -24.30 17.15 -6.65
CA GLU A 499 -23.33 16.69 -7.64
C GLU A 499 -22.42 15.58 -7.10
N THR A 500 -21.88 15.72 -5.88
CA THR A 500 -21.03 14.70 -5.23
C THR A 500 -21.79 13.39 -5.06
N LEU A 501 -23.07 13.43 -4.63
CA LEU A 501 -23.89 12.23 -4.52
C LEU A 501 -24.19 11.61 -5.88
N LEU A 502 -24.54 12.42 -6.88
CA LEU A 502 -24.87 11.96 -8.22
C LEU A 502 -23.65 11.40 -8.97
N THR A 503 -22.43 11.78 -8.59
CA THR A 503 -21.22 11.15 -9.14
C THR A 503 -21.01 9.71 -8.67
N GLN A 504 -21.74 9.27 -7.64
CA GLN A 504 -21.63 7.91 -7.11
C GLN A 504 -22.78 7.02 -7.60
N PRO A 505 -22.53 5.73 -7.86
CA PRO A 505 -23.59 4.78 -8.19
C PRO A 505 -24.63 4.71 -7.06
N THR A 506 -25.87 5.14 -7.34
CA THR A 506 -26.91 5.25 -6.31
C THR A 506 -27.22 3.92 -5.65
N PHE A 507 -27.33 2.85 -6.45
CA PHE A 507 -27.74 1.54 -5.96
C PHE A 507 -26.60 0.86 -5.19
N GLU A 508 -25.40 0.83 -5.77
CA GLU A 508 -24.26 0.06 -5.27
C GLU A 508 -23.50 0.76 -4.15
N VAL A 509 -23.47 2.10 -4.14
CA VAL A 509 -22.67 2.88 -3.19
C VAL A 509 -23.57 3.68 -2.25
N VAL A 510 -24.44 4.53 -2.79
CA VAL A 510 -25.18 5.52 -1.98
C VAL A 510 -26.12 4.83 -1.00
N VAL A 511 -26.99 3.93 -1.47
CA VAL A 511 -27.95 3.24 -0.58
C VAL A 511 -27.29 2.39 0.50
N PRO A 512 -26.26 1.57 0.20
CA PRO A 512 -25.48 0.90 1.23
C PRO A 512 -24.80 1.82 2.22
N ALA A 513 -24.27 2.95 1.75
CA ALA A 513 -23.66 3.95 2.61
C ALA A 513 -24.68 4.56 3.57
N LEU A 514 -25.90 4.86 3.10
CA LEU A 514 -27.01 5.37 3.93
C LEU A 514 -27.38 4.35 5.03
N GLU A 515 -27.55 3.08 4.66
CA GLU A 515 -27.86 2.00 5.62
C GLU A 515 -26.73 1.74 6.61
N ARG A 516 -25.48 1.85 6.16
CA ARG A 516 -24.31 1.73 7.03
C ARG A 516 -24.23 2.93 7.99
N ALA A 517 -24.47 4.14 7.53
CA ALA A 517 -24.52 5.35 8.36
C ALA A 517 -25.60 5.23 9.45
N LEU A 518 -26.78 4.68 9.13
CA LEU A 518 -27.86 4.41 10.10
C LEU A 518 -27.45 3.41 11.20
N ARG A 519 -26.57 2.47 10.89
CA ARG A 519 -26.02 1.53 11.88
C ARG A 519 -24.89 2.15 12.71
N GLN A 520 -24.11 3.02 12.11
CA GLN A 520 -22.97 3.68 12.74
C GLN A 520 -23.36 4.91 13.58
N VAL A 521 -24.55 5.49 13.37
CA VAL A 521 -24.99 6.67 14.13
C VAL A 521 -25.44 6.31 15.55
N ALA A 522 -25.01 7.08 16.55
CA ALA A 522 -25.51 6.96 17.90
C ALA A 522 -27.03 7.19 17.93
N THR A 523 -27.76 6.43 18.75
CA THR A 523 -29.23 6.41 18.76
C THR A 523 -29.83 7.82 18.92
N ILE A 524 -29.20 8.69 19.71
CA ILE A 524 -29.67 10.06 19.95
C ILE A 524 -29.64 10.95 18.69
N HIS A 525 -28.76 10.62 17.73
CA HIS A 525 -28.56 11.38 16.49
C HIS A 525 -29.30 10.77 15.29
N ARG A 526 -30.04 9.67 15.46
CA ARG A 526 -30.83 9.06 14.37
C ARG A 526 -31.87 10.01 13.76
N PRO A 527 -32.62 10.84 14.54
CA PRO A 527 -33.61 11.75 13.95
C PRO A 527 -32.98 12.78 13.01
N MET A 528 -31.79 13.28 13.35
CA MET A 528 -31.00 14.17 12.50
C MET A 528 -30.67 13.49 11.17
N LEU A 529 -30.06 12.30 11.25
CA LEU A 529 -29.68 11.57 10.06
C LEU A 529 -30.93 11.31 9.22
N HIS A 530 -32.03 10.83 9.81
CA HIS A 530 -33.30 10.61 9.11
C HIS A 530 -33.85 11.85 8.37
N ARG A 531 -33.73 13.04 8.96
CA ARG A 531 -34.13 14.29 8.29
C ARG A 531 -33.27 14.56 7.05
N ARG A 532 -31.95 14.35 7.17
CA ARG A 532 -30.99 14.55 6.08
C ARG A 532 -31.15 13.50 4.98
N LEU A 533 -31.41 12.25 5.38
CA LEU A 533 -31.74 11.13 4.50
C LEU A 533 -32.96 11.43 3.62
N LEU A 534 -34.04 12.02 4.18
CA LEU A 534 -35.21 12.44 3.40
C LEU A 534 -34.92 13.59 2.44
N TYR A 535 -33.93 14.43 2.73
CA TYR A 535 -33.46 15.46 1.81
C TYR A 535 -32.71 14.82 0.63
N TRP A 536 -31.73 13.94 0.88
CA TRP A 536 -31.01 13.26 -0.20
C TRP A 536 -31.91 12.37 -1.03
N LYS A 537 -32.85 11.66 -0.40
CA LYS A 537 -33.83 10.85 -1.12
C LYS A 537 -34.59 11.67 -2.16
N ARG A 538 -35.10 12.85 -1.80
CA ARG A 538 -35.78 13.75 -2.76
C ARG A 538 -34.89 14.14 -3.93
N GLN A 539 -33.60 14.34 -3.69
CA GLN A 539 -32.63 14.63 -4.76
C GLN A 539 -32.38 13.41 -5.66
N LEU A 540 -32.41 12.19 -5.10
CA LEU A 540 -32.21 10.94 -5.85
C LEU A 540 -33.45 10.52 -6.64
N ASP A 541 -34.66 10.81 -6.14
CA ASP A 541 -35.92 10.48 -6.81
C ASP A 541 -36.13 11.31 -8.10
N GLU A 542 -35.45 12.46 -8.24
CA GLU A 542 -35.48 13.31 -9.44
C GLU A 542 -34.62 12.78 -10.59
N ASP A 543 -33.63 11.91 -10.32
CA ASP A 543 -32.71 11.36 -11.31
C ASP A 543 -32.94 9.85 -11.49
N ASN A 544 -33.22 9.42 -12.73
CA ASN A 544 -33.43 8.01 -13.06
C ASN A 544 -32.17 7.18 -12.71
N CYS A 545 -32.20 6.55 -11.53
CA CYS A 545 -31.17 5.67 -11.00
C CYS A 545 -30.90 4.48 -11.95
N SER A 546 -30.08 4.70 -12.97
CA SER A 546 -29.65 3.64 -13.88
C SER A 546 -28.35 3.05 -13.31
N PRO A 547 -28.27 1.73 -13.06
CA PRO A 547 -27.06 1.12 -12.54
C PRO A 547 -25.89 1.36 -13.49
N SER A 548 -24.69 1.55 -12.94
CA SER A 548 -23.48 1.64 -13.76
C SER A 548 -23.21 0.26 -14.36
N SER A 549 -22.86 0.18 -15.64
CA SER A 549 -22.67 -1.10 -16.36
C SER A 549 -21.43 -1.91 -15.93
N ASP A 550 -20.70 -1.47 -14.89
CA ASP A 550 -19.36 -1.95 -14.57
C ASP A 550 -19.15 -2.48 -13.13
N SER A 551 -20.15 -2.46 -12.24
CA SER A 551 -19.95 -2.77 -10.80
C SER A 551 -20.89 -3.85 -10.24
N ASP A 552 -20.70 -5.10 -10.68
CA ASP A 552 -21.68 -6.17 -10.44
C ASP A 552 -21.55 -6.94 -9.10
N HIS A 553 -20.40 -6.88 -8.43
CA HIS A 553 -20.08 -7.76 -7.29
C HIS A 553 -20.68 -7.29 -5.95
N GLU A 554 -21.08 -6.03 -5.83
CA GLU A 554 -21.70 -5.49 -4.61
C GLU A 554 -23.22 -5.38 -4.68
N LEU A 555 -23.81 -5.88 -5.77
CA LEU A 555 -25.25 -5.88 -5.99
C LEU A 555 -26.02 -6.64 -4.89
N ALA A 556 -25.45 -7.71 -4.31
CA ALA A 556 -26.09 -8.44 -3.22
C ALA A 556 -26.20 -7.58 -1.94
N SER A 557 -25.08 -7.05 -1.46
CA SER A 557 -25.04 -6.13 -0.31
C SER A 557 -25.87 -4.89 -0.56
N ALA A 558 -25.84 -4.37 -1.79
CA ALA A 558 -26.67 -3.27 -2.26
C ALA A 558 -28.15 -3.58 -2.21
N THR A 559 -28.56 -4.77 -2.64
CA THR A 559 -29.94 -5.25 -2.58
C THR A 559 -30.41 -5.36 -1.13
N ILE A 560 -29.61 -5.96 -0.24
CA ILE A 560 -29.95 -6.03 1.20
C ILE A 560 -30.13 -4.62 1.77
N ALA A 561 -29.20 -3.72 1.46
CA ALA A 561 -29.27 -2.34 1.92
C ALA A 561 -30.52 -1.63 1.39
N MET A 562 -30.85 -1.79 0.10
CA MET A 562 -32.04 -1.19 -0.50
C MET A 562 -33.33 -1.70 0.15
N LEU A 563 -33.42 -3.00 0.42
CA LEU A 563 -34.60 -3.57 1.06
C LEU A 563 -34.74 -3.08 2.50
N ARG A 564 -33.63 -3.04 3.26
CA ARG A 564 -33.63 -2.49 4.63
C ARG A 564 -33.95 -0.99 4.63
N TRP A 565 -33.45 -0.27 3.65
CA TRP A 565 -33.71 1.15 3.45
C TRP A 565 -35.18 1.41 3.19
N ALA A 566 -35.77 0.71 2.22
CA ALA A 566 -37.19 0.85 1.90
C ALA A 566 -38.08 0.51 3.09
N GLN A 567 -37.74 -0.54 3.84
CA GLN A 567 -38.46 -0.92 5.07
C GLN A 567 -38.51 0.21 6.10
N ARG A 568 -37.39 0.92 6.28
CA ARG A 568 -37.25 1.97 7.30
C ARG A 568 -37.81 3.31 6.84
N MET A 569 -37.50 3.69 5.62
CA MET A 569 -37.77 5.04 5.10
C MET A 569 -39.09 5.14 4.35
N GLU A 570 -39.63 4.01 3.87
CA GLU A 570 -40.86 3.95 3.07
C GLU A 570 -41.80 2.84 3.58
N PRO A 571 -42.21 2.84 4.86
CA PRO A 571 -43.05 1.76 5.38
C PRO A 571 -44.41 1.62 4.68
N SER A 572 -44.86 2.68 3.98
CA SER A 572 -46.07 2.67 3.16
C SER A 572 -45.87 2.12 1.75
N ARG A 573 -44.63 1.99 1.27
CA ARG A 573 -44.37 1.49 -0.08
C ARG A 573 -44.57 -0.03 -0.09
N PRO A 574 -45.36 -0.58 -1.02
CA PRO A 574 -45.56 -2.02 -1.10
C PRO A 574 -44.23 -2.73 -1.33
N TRP A 575 -43.96 -3.78 -0.53
CA TRP A 575 -42.76 -4.60 -0.68
C TRP A 575 -42.58 -5.18 -2.08
N THR A 576 -43.68 -5.47 -2.76
CA THR A 576 -43.68 -5.95 -4.15
C THR A 576 -43.01 -4.97 -5.11
N GLU A 577 -43.17 -3.67 -4.91
CA GLU A 577 -42.58 -2.64 -5.76
C GLU A 577 -41.07 -2.51 -5.51
N VAL A 578 -40.65 -2.54 -4.24
CA VAL A 578 -39.23 -2.50 -3.85
C VAL A 578 -38.51 -3.76 -4.34
N LEU A 579 -39.13 -4.91 -4.18
CA LEU A 579 -38.60 -6.20 -4.64
C LEU A 579 -38.54 -6.25 -6.17
N ALA A 580 -39.53 -5.71 -6.89
CA ALA A 580 -39.48 -5.59 -8.35
C ALA A 580 -38.37 -4.64 -8.81
N LEU A 581 -38.15 -3.53 -8.10
CA LEU A 581 -37.04 -2.61 -8.35
C LEU A 581 -35.68 -3.30 -8.13
N CYS A 582 -35.55 -4.06 -7.04
CA CYS A 582 -34.36 -4.85 -6.78
C CYS A 582 -34.18 -5.95 -7.83
N ALA A 583 -35.24 -6.68 -8.21
CA ALA A 583 -35.17 -7.78 -9.18
C ALA A 583 -34.83 -7.30 -10.59
N SER A 584 -35.34 -6.13 -10.99
CA SER A 584 -35.06 -5.52 -12.30
C SER A 584 -33.65 -4.91 -12.41
N ARG A 585 -33.03 -4.56 -11.27
CA ARG A 585 -31.70 -3.92 -11.23
C ARG A 585 -30.59 -4.86 -10.76
N ALA A 586 -30.91 -5.86 -9.95
CA ALA A 586 -29.94 -6.75 -9.38
C ALA A 586 -29.65 -7.93 -10.32
N SER A 587 -28.38 -8.34 -10.32
CA SER A 587 -27.99 -9.59 -10.95
C SER A 587 -28.51 -10.78 -10.14
N VAL A 588 -28.36 -11.98 -10.69
CA VAL A 588 -28.69 -13.26 -10.03
C VAL A 588 -28.02 -13.39 -8.64
N LEU A 589 -26.99 -12.58 -8.35
CA LEU A 589 -26.34 -12.46 -7.04
C LEU A 589 -27.22 -11.86 -5.93
N ALA A 590 -28.42 -11.36 -6.22
CA ALA A 590 -29.39 -10.92 -5.20
C ALA A 590 -30.04 -12.08 -4.42
N VAL A 591 -29.94 -13.31 -4.89
CA VAL A 591 -30.58 -14.45 -4.22
C VAL A 591 -30.09 -14.64 -2.77
N PRO A 592 -28.78 -14.65 -2.48
CA PRO A 592 -28.29 -14.65 -1.10
C PRO A 592 -28.88 -13.52 -0.23
N ALA A 593 -29.10 -12.34 -0.82
CA ALA A 593 -29.68 -11.20 -0.12
C ALA A 593 -31.14 -11.45 0.28
N PHE A 594 -31.94 -12.02 -0.61
CA PHE A 594 -33.32 -12.40 -0.31
C PHE A 594 -33.37 -13.51 0.75
N THR A 595 -32.47 -14.49 0.68
CA THR A 595 -32.35 -15.57 1.67
C THR A 595 -31.99 -15.02 3.06
N GLU A 596 -31.00 -14.12 3.15
CA GLU A 596 -30.65 -13.48 4.42
C GLU A 596 -31.83 -12.68 4.98
N LEU A 597 -32.52 -11.88 4.15
CA LEU A 597 -33.64 -11.07 4.59
C LEU A 597 -34.81 -11.92 5.09
N ALA A 598 -35.18 -12.97 4.35
CA ALA A 598 -36.20 -13.93 4.76
C ALA A 598 -35.86 -14.64 6.07
N SER A 599 -34.56 -14.87 6.35
CA SER A 599 -34.11 -15.52 7.58
C SER A 599 -34.08 -14.60 8.82
N THR A 600 -33.90 -13.29 8.62
CA THR A 600 -33.63 -12.33 9.70
C THR A 600 -34.84 -11.49 10.11
N THR A 601 -35.90 -11.47 9.30
CA THR A 601 -37.10 -10.68 9.57
C THR A 601 -38.32 -11.60 9.75
N THR A 602 -39.27 -11.21 10.61
CA THR A 602 -40.60 -11.82 10.65
C THR A 602 -41.34 -11.44 9.37
N THR A 603 -41.08 -12.17 8.30
CA THR A 603 -41.66 -11.93 6.97
C THR A 603 -43.09 -12.45 6.91
N SER A 604 -44.02 -11.64 6.39
CA SER A 604 -45.35 -12.12 6.05
C SER A 604 -45.27 -13.11 4.88
N PRO A 605 -46.21 -14.07 4.75
CA PRO A 605 -46.26 -14.97 3.59
C PRO A 605 -46.27 -14.22 2.25
N GLN A 606 -46.99 -13.10 2.18
CA GLN A 606 -47.02 -12.24 0.97
C GLN A 606 -45.64 -11.67 0.60
N MET A 607 -44.81 -11.34 1.60
CA MET A 607 -43.45 -10.85 1.36
C MET A 607 -42.54 -11.98 0.85
N LEU A 608 -42.68 -13.20 1.40
CA LEU A 608 -41.96 -14.38 0.91
C LEU A 608 -42.37 -14.72 -0.53
N ASP A 609 -43.65 -14.60 -0.86
CA ASP A 609 -44.14 -14.81 -2.23
C ASP A 609 -43.59 -13.75 -3.19
N ALA A 610 -43.57 -12.48 -2.80
CA ALA A 610 -42.99 -11.42 -3.61
C ALA A 610 -41.47 -11.59 -3.80
N MET A 611 -40.75 -12.08 -2.78
CA MET A 611 -39.33 -12.45 -2.90
C MET A 611 -39.14 -13.63 -3.84
N ALA A 612 -40.00 -14.65 -3.75
CA ALA A 612 -40.03 -15.77 -4.66
C ALA A 612 -40.33 -15.33 -6.12
N ASP A 613 -41.20 -14.34 -6.33
CA ASP A 613 -41.40 -13.72 -7.65
C ASP A 613 -40.15 -12.99 -8.13
N ALA A 614 -39.50 -12.22 -7.26
CA ALA A 614 -38.26 -11.53 -7.58
C ALA A 614 -37.15 -12.51 -8.01
N VAL A 615 -36.91 -13.56 -7.23
CA VAL A 615 -35.96 -14.64 -7.58
C VAL A 615 -36.32 -15.25 -8.92
N GLN A 616 -37.59 -15.56 -9.15
CA GLN A 616 -38.07 -16.13 -10.42
C GLN A 616 -37.74 -15.23 -11.61
N VAL A 617 -38.04 -13.92 -11.49
CA VAL A 617 -37.80 -12.92 -12.54
C VAL A 617 -36.32 -12.78 -12.83
N THR A 618 -35.46 -12.76 -11.81
CA THR A 618 -34.00 -12.66 -12.00
C THR A 618 -33.43 -13.84 -12.80
N PHE A 619 -34.07 -15.01 -12.75
CA PHE A 619 -33.65 -16.21 -13.50
C PHE A 619 -34.29 -16.32 -14.89
N ALA A 620 -35.31 -15.51 -15.20
CA ALA A 620 -36.00 -15.51 -16.48
C ALA A 620 -35.24 -14.75 -17.59
N GLU A 621 -34.29 -13.88 -17.22
CA GLU A 621 -33.50 -13.09 -18.18
C GLU A 621 -32.20 -13.81 -18.64
N PRO A 622 -31.76 -13.64 -19.91
CA PRO A 622 -30.58 -14.32 -20.45
C PRO A 622 -29.27 -14.08 -19.69
N TRP A 623 -28.64 -15.17 -19.20
CA TRP A 623 -27.48 -15.13 -18.31
C TRP A 623 -26.20 -14.58 -18.97
N THR A 624 -26.08 -14.72 -20.29
CA THR A 624 -24.86 -14.44 -21.07
C THR A 624 -24.50 -12.96 -21.16
N LYS A 625 -25.43 -12.03 -20.90
CA LYS A 625 -25.10 -10.58 -20.88
C LYS A 625 -24.60 -10.09 -19.52
N ARG A 626 -25.00 -10.74 -18.41
CA ARG A 626 -24.70 -10.25 -17.05
C ARG A 626 -23.54 -10.98 -16.35
N ILE A 627 -23.31 -12.27 -16.64
CA ILE A 627 -22.35 -13.09 -15.85
C ILE A 627 -20.91 -13.05 -16.39
N THR A 628 -20.71 -12.75 -17.67
CA THR A 628 -19.39 -12.86 -18.33
C THR A 628 -18.34 -11.88 -17.78
N LYS A 629 -18.74 -10.83 -17.06
CA LYS A 629 -17.84 -9.92 -16.31
C LYS A 629 -17.61 -10.31 -14.83
N GLN A 630 -18.30 -11.34 -14.32
CA GLN A 630 -18.43 -11.62 -12.87
C GLN A 630 -17.65 -12.87 -12.38
N LEU A 631 -16.85 -13.50 -13.24
CA LEU A 631 -16.26 -14.83 -13.00
C LEU A 631 -15.11 -14.89 -11.97
N ASP A 632 -14.58 -13.76 -11.49
CA ASP A 632 -13.28 -13.78 -10.79
C ASP A 632 -13.31 -13.90 -9.26
N TYR A 633 -14.43 -13.74 -8.55
CA TYR A 633 -14.28 -13.21 -7.16
C TYR A 633 -15.12 -13.76 -6.00
N ARG A 634 -15.75 -14.94 -6.07
CA ARG A 634 -16.33 -15.52 -4.82
C ARG A 634 -16.51 -17.02 -4.78
N TYR A 635 -16.74 -17.59 -5.95
CA TYR A 635 -16.73 -19.02 -6.12
C TYR A 635 -15.46 -19.30 -6.90
N GLU A 636 -14.49 -20.01 -6.32
CA GLU A 636 -13.34 -20.58 -7.05
C GLU A 636 -13.80 -21.66 -8.09
N GLY A 637 -15.09 -21.70 -8.41
CA GLY A 637 -15.75 -22.66 -9.29
C GLY A 637 -16.96 -22.05 -10.00
N ASP A 638 -17.88 -22.90 -10.47
CA ASP A 638 -19.01 -22.51 -11.31
C ASP A 638 -20.03 -21.61 -10.58
N VAL A 639 -19.82 -20.28 -10.66
CA VAL A 639 -20.70 -19.22 -10.12
C VAL A 639 -22.16 -19.48 -10.45
N LYS A 640 -22.44 -20.00 -11.67
CA LYS A 640 -23.80 -20.28 -12.09
C LYS A 640 -24.46 -21.33 -11.21
N THR A 641 -23.73 -22.40 -10.93
CA THR A 641 -24.19 -23.49 -10.08
C THR A 641 -24.42 -23.02 -8.65
N ALA A 642 -23.54 -22.19 -8.10
CA ALA A 642 -23.69 -21.72 -6.73
C ALA A 642 -24.94 -20.83 -6.54
N VAL A 643 -25.17 -19.90 -7.46
CA VAL A 643 -26.34 -19.01 -7.40
C VAL A 643 -27.66 -19.76 -7.60
N VAL A 644 -27.68 -20.77 -8.48
CA VAL A 644 -28.82 -21.69 -8.60
C VAL A 644 -29.05 -22.45 -7.29
N THR A 645 -27.98 -22.96 -6.68
CA THR A 645 -28.06 -23.69 -5.41
C THR A 645 -28.66 -22.81 -4.32
N ASP A 646 -28.25 -21.55 -4.24
CA ASP A 646 -28.82 -20.57 -3.29
C ASP A 646 -30.30 -20.29 -3.58
N ALA A 647 -30.73 -20.28 -4.85
CA ALA A 647 -32.13 -20.07 -5.22
C ALA A 647 -32.99 -21.26 -4.82
N PHE A 648 -32.54 -22.49 -5.10
CA PHE A 648 -33.25 -23.68 -4.65
C PHE A 648 -33.29 -23.79 -3.12
N ALA A 649 -32.20 -23.42 -2.43
CA ALA A 649 -32.19 -23.34 -0.98
C ALA A 649 -33.20 -22.30 -0.45
N PHE A 650 -33.34 -21.16 -1.12
CA PHE A 650 -34.36 -20.15 -0.82
C PHE A 650 -35.76 -20.73 -0.96
N TYR A 651 -36.12 -21.31 -2.11
CA TYR A 651 -37.45 -21.88 -2.32
C TYR A 651 -37.74 -23.03 -1.37
N ALA A 652 -36.81 -23.98 -1.19
CA ALA A 652 -37.00 -25.11 -0.28
C ALA A 652 -37.33 -24.64 1.14
N ARG A 653 -36.65 -23.58 1.61
CA ARG A 653 -36.82 -23.05 2.97
C ARG A 653 -38.03 -22.15 3.14
N PHE A 654 -38.30 -21.27 2.18
CA PHE A 654 -39.24 -20.16 2.38
C PHE A 654 -40.47 -20.20 1.47
N ALA A 655 -40.41 -20.90 0.33
CA ALA A 655 -41.50 -20.98 -0.64
C ALA A 655 -41.57 -22.36 -1.34
N PRO A 656 -41.68 -23.48 -0.59
CA PRO A 656 -41.53 -24.83 -1.15
C PRO A 656 -42.57 -25.13 -2.24
N HIS A 657 -43.79 -24.63 -2.05
CA HIS A 657 -44.90 -24.74 -3.00
C HIS A 657 -44.61 -24.13 -4.38
N ARG A 658 -43.60 -23.24 -4.50
CA ARG A 658 -43.19 -22.59 -5.75
C ARG A 658 -41.94 -23.19 -6.38
N MET A 659 -41.22 -24.03 -5.63
CA MET A 659 -39.94 -24.60 -6.05
C MET A 659 -40.06 -25.41 -7.35
N GLN A 660 -41.17 -26.13 -7.55
CA GLN A 660 -41.41 -26.90 -8.77
C GLN A 660 -41.58 -26.00 -10.00
N ALA A 661 -42.33 -24.90 -9.87
CA ALA A 661 -42.51 -23.94 -10.95
C ALA A 661 -41.18 -23.25 -11.30
N PHE A 662 -40.40 -22.85 -10.28
CA PHE A 662 -39.05 -22.32 -10.47
C PHE A 662 -38.14 -23.31 -11.22
N ALA A 663 -38.11 -24.57 -10.78
CA ALA A 663 -37.31 -25.61 -11.43
C ALA A 663 -37.68 -25.78 -12.91
N GLN A 664 -38.98 -25.75 -13.25
CA GLN A 664 -39.44 -25.84 -14.64
C GLN A 664 -38.95 -24.67 -15.49
N THR A 665 -39.11 -23.44 -15.00
CA THR A 665 -38.65 -22.24 -15.74
C THR A 665 -37.13 -22.22 -15.88
N TRP A 666 -36.41 -22.55 -14.80
CA TRP A 666 -34.95 -22.64 -14.85
C TRP A 666 -34.49 -23.67 -15.88
N LEU A 667 -35.07 -24.88 -15.88
CA LEU A 667 -34.74 -25.96 -16.82
C LEU A 667 -35.08 -25.67 -18.28
N GLN A 668 -35.92 -24.68 -18.57
CA GLN A 668 -36.25 -24.21 -19.92
C GLN A 668 -35.29 -23.13 -20.44
N HIS A 669 -34.43 -22.56 -19.59
CA HIS A 669 -33.60 -21.42 -19.95
C HIS A 669 -32.44 -21.79 -20.93
N PRO A 670 -32.25 -21.09 -22.07
CA PRO A 670 -31.32 -21.50 -23.12
C PRO A 670 -29.82 -21.23 -22.85
N SER A 671 -29.46 -20.23 -22.02
CA SER A 671 -28.09 -19.70 -21.91
C SER A 671 -27.11 -20.45 -20.98
N GLY A 672 -27.16 -21.78 -20.99
CA GLY A 672 -26.11 -22.62 -20.39
C GLY A 672 -26.50 -23.19 -19.04
N MET A 673 -27.13 -24.36 -19.12
CA MET A 673 -27.21 -25.30 -18.01
C MET A 673 -26.34 -26.49 -18.41
N ALA A 674 -25.10 -26.49 -17.95
CA ALA A 674 -24.27 -27.67 -18.04
C ALA A 674 -24.87 -28.76 -17.15
N CYS A 675 -24.72 -30.03 -17.54
CA CYS A 675 -25.14 -31.16 -16.70
C CYS A 675 -24.48 -31.11 -15.31
N SER A 676 -23.30 -30.46 -15.19
CA SER A 676 -22.62 -30.19 -13.92
C SER A 676 -23.48 -29.41 -12.93
N SER A 677 -24.20 -28.37 -13.35
CA SER A 677 -25.03 -27.56 -12.45
C SER A 677 -26.19 -28.37 -11.86
N ILE A 678 -26.84 -29.20 -12.69
CA ILE A 678 -27.91 -30.10 -12.22
C ILE A 678 -27.35 -31.15 -11.28
N TYR A 679 -26.15 -31.68 -11.58
CA TYR A 679 -25.48 -32.67 -10.74
C TYR A 679 -25.11 -32.12 -9.37
N HIS A 680 -24.47 -30.95 -9.30
CA HIS A 680 -24.15 -30.30 -8.03
C HIS A 680 -25.40 -29.96 -7.23
N LEU A 681 -26.47 -29.52 -7.91
CA LEU A 681 -27.74 -29.29 -7.26
C LEU A 681 -28.30 -30.59 -6.67
N LEU A 682 -28.28 -31.71 -7.40
CA LEU A 682 -28.71 -33.02 -6.89
C LEU A 682 -27.88 -33.54 -5.71
N GLN A 683 -26.64 -33.08 -5.56
CA GLN A 683 -25.75 -33.41 -4.44
C GLN A 683 -25.85 -32.47 -3.24
N ALA A 684 -26.58 -31.36 -3.37
CA ALA A 684 -26.65 -30.36 -2.31
C ALA A 684 -27.32 -30.94 -1.06
N SER A 685 -26.69 -30.81 0.10
CA SER A 685 -27.15 -31.43 1.35
C SER A 685 -28.45 -30.85 1.90
N PHE A 686 -28.96 -29.73 1.35
CA PHE A 686 -30.17 -29.10 1.87
C PHE A 686 -31.45 -29.90 1.56
N TRP A 687 -31.44 -30.81 0.56
CA TRP A 687 -32.60 -31.61 0.20
C TRP A 687 -33.09 -32.52 1.34
N ASP A 688 -32.18 -33.01 2.17
CA ASP A 688 -32.48 -33.96 3.26
C ASP A 688 -33.36 -33.35 4.36
N ASN A 689 -33.52 -32.03 4.38
CA ASN A 689 -34.27 -31.31 5.42
C ASN A 689 -35.72 -30.99 5.03
N TYR A 690 -36.21 -31.39 3.84
CA TYR A 690 -37.53 -30.95 3.36
C TYR A 690 -38.32 -32.08 2.67
N ASP A 691 -39.49 -32.41 3.24
CA ASP A 691 -40.36 -33.52 2.78
C ASP A 691 -41.00 -33.29 1.40
N ASP A 692 -41.15 -32.04 0.96
CA ASP A 692 -41.87 -31.64 -0.27
C ASP A 692 -40.95 -31.44 -1.49
N THR A 693 -39.81 -32.12 -1.52
CA THR A 693 -38.79 -31.96 -2.57
C THR A 693 -38.87 -33.02 -3.67
N GLY A 694 -39.64 -34.09 -3.45
CA GLY A 694 -39.67 -35.28 -4.30
C GLY A 694 -40.02 -35.02 -5.77
N GLY A 695 -41.01 -34.14 -6.02
CA GLY A 695 -41.39 -33.74 -7.37
C GLY A 695 -40.30 -32.97 -8.12
N VAL A 696 -39.55 -32.14 -7.40
CA VAL A 696 -38.44 -31.33 -7.95
C VAL A 696 -37.23 -32.21 -8.25
N LEU A 697 -36.86 -33.11 -7.34
CA LEU A 697 -35.77 -34.06 -7.57
C LEU A 697 -36.06 -35.00 -8.75
N ALA A 698 -37.30 -35.46 -8.90
CA ALA A 698 -37.71 -36.26 -10.05
C ALA A 698 -37.57 -35.48 -11.37
N LEU A 699 -37.98 -34.20 -11.37
CA LEU A 699 -37.85 -33.31 -12.52
C LEU A 699 -36.38 -33.05 -12.90
N LEU A 700 -35.53 -32.75 -11.91
CA LEU A 700 -34.10 -32.53 -12.10
C LEU A 700 -33.39 -33.78 -12.64
N ARG A 701 -33.68 -34.95 -12.07
CA ARG A 701 -33.12 -36.24 -12.54
C ARG A 701 -33.53 -36.55 -13.97
N ARG A 702 -34.82 -36.37 -14.31
CA ARG A 702 -35.32 -36.58 -15.67
C ARG A 702 -34.62 -35.67 -16.66
N CYS A 703 -34.51 -34.37 -16.36
CA CYS A 703 -33.85 -33.43 -17.26
C CYS A 703 -32.34 -33.70 -17.39
N ALA A 704 -31.66 -34.09 -16.30
CA ALA A 704 -30.26 -34.51 -16.35
C ALA A 704 -30.06 -35.72 -17.28
N MET A 705 -30.95 -36.72 -17.20
CA MET A 705 -30.92 -37.89 -18.08
C MET A 705 -31.18 -37.52 -19.54
N ASP A 706 -32.23 -36.75 -19.83
CA ASP A 706 -32.56 -36.32 -21.19
C ASP A 706 -31.41 -35.55 -21.85
N ARG A 707 -30.70 -34.71 -21.07
CA ARG A 707 -29.54 -33.95 -21.55
C ARG A 707 -28.29 -34.81 -21.71
N ALA A 708 -28.05 -35.74 -20.79
CA ALA A 708 -26.95 -36.70 -20.91
C ALA A 708 -27.13 -37.57 -22.17
N VAL A 709 -28.35 -38.04 -22.44
CA VAL A 709 -28.69 -38.78 -23.66
C VAL A 709 -28.45 -37.93 -24.90
N LYS A 710 -28.90 -36.67 -24.92
CA LYS A 710 -28.61 -35.75 -26.04
C LYS A 710 -27.12 -35.47 -26.22
N ALA A 711 -26.36 -35.30 -25.14
CA ALA A 711 -24.91 -35.09 -25.22
C ALA A 711 -24.18 -36.32 -25.76
N ILE A 712 -24.58 -37.52 -25.35
CA ILE A 712 -24.07 -38.79 -25.91
C ILE A 712 -24.43 -38.91 -27.39
N GLN A 713 -25.65 -38.57 -27.77
CA GLN A 713 -26.08 -38.60 -29.17
C GLN A 713 -25.29 -37.60 -30.02
N ASN A 714 -25.19 -36.34 -29.59
CA ASN A 714 -24.39 -35.33 -30.28
C ASN A 714 -22.90 -35.74 -30.36
N GLY A 715 -22.37 -36.40 -29.34
CA GLY A 715 -21.01 -36.93 -29.34
C GLY A 715 -20.83 -38.07 -30.35
N ARG A 716 -21.82 -38.98 -30.45
CA ARG A 716 -21.84 -40.02 -31.50
C ARG A 716 -21.93 -39.41 -32.89
N ASP A 717 -22.84 -38.46 -33.09
CA ASP A 717 -23.02 -37.79 -34.38
C ASP A 717 -21.76 -37.00 -34.78
N ALA A 718 -21.04 -36.42 -33.82
CA ALA A 718 -19.76 -35.74 -34.06
C ALA A 718 -18.66 -36.75 -34.47
N VAL A 719 -18.56 -37.88 -33.78
CA VAL A 719 -17.62 -38.97 -34.13
C VAL A 719 -17.98 -39.60 -35.48
N GLU A 720 -19.26 -39.74 -35.81
CA GLU A 720 -19.71 -40.22 -37.13
C GLU A 720 -19.37 -39.21 -38.22
N LYS A 721 -19.58 -37.91 -38.00
CA LYS A 721 -19.13 -36.85 -38.93
C LYS A 721 -17.63 -36.81 -39.11
N GLU A 722 -16.86 -37.01 -38.03
CA GLU A 722 -15.40 -37.08 -38.09
C GLU A 722 -14.96 -38.32 -38.87
N LYS A 723 -15.60 -39.48 -38.66
CA LYS A 723 -15.39 -40.69 -39.47
C LYS A 723 -15.81 -40.52 -40.92
N GLU A 724 -16.86 -39.75 -41.21
CA GLU A 724 -17.28 -39.41 -42.58
C GLU A 724 -16.26 -38.51 -43.25
N GLN A 725 -15.73 -37.50 -42.54
CA GLN A 725 -14.63 -36.66 -43.02
C GLN A 725 -13.34 -37.46 -43.24
N GLU A 726 -13.00 -38.36 -42.32
CA GLU A 726 -11.84 -39.25 -42.41
C GLU A 726 -12.01 -40.27 -43.55
N ASN A 727 -13.21 -40.81 -43.76
CA ASN A 727 -13.51 -41.66 -44.91
C ASN A 727 -13.49 -40.89 -46.23
N TYR A 728 -14.00 -39.66 -46.28
CA TYR A 728 -13.91 -38.80 -47.47
C TYR A 728 -12.44 -38.49 -47.80
N ALA A 729 -11.62 -38.23 -46.78
CA ALA A 729 -10.17 -38.08 -46.92
C ALA A 729 -9.48 -39.39 -47.32
N ARG A 730 -10.04 -40.57 -47.04
CA ARG A 730 -9.48 -41.88 -47.44
C ARG A 730 -9.90 -42.32 -48.84
N THR A 731 -11.10 -41.97 -49.30
CA THR A 731 -11.64 -42.40 -50.59
C THR A 731 -11.44 -41.37 -51.70
N GLY A 732 -11.14 -40.11 -51.35
CA GLY A 732 -10.88 -39.03 -52.30
C GLY A 732 -9.50 -39.05 -52.98
N TRP A 733 -8.59 -39.97 -52.62
CA TRP A 733 -7.20 -39.98 -53.12
C TRP A 733 -6.95 -40.86 -54.36
N HIS A 734 -7.98 -41.17 -55.16
CA HIS A 734 -7.78 -42.01 -56.34
C HIS A 734 -8.33 -41.49 -57.67
N GLN A 735 -8.71 -40.22 -57.76
CA GLN A 735 -9.00 -39.61 -59.06
C GLN A 735 -8.41 -38.20 -59.13
N ASN A 736 -7.63 -37.99 -60.20
CA ASN A 736 -6.96 -36.77 -60.65
C ASN A 736 -5.49 -36.64 -60.22
N ASP A 737 -4.67 -37.60 -60.64
CA ASP A 737 -3.44 -37.25 -61.33
C ASP A 737 -3.86 -36.63 -62.67
N ASP A 738 -3.66 -35.32 -62.84
CA ASP A 738 -3.29 -34.66 -64.09
C ASP A 738 -3.38 -33.13 -63.90
N GLU A 739 -2.25 -32.46 -64.12
CA GLU A 739 -2.09 -31.07 -64.56
C GLU A 739 -2.49 -29.93 -63.58
N GLU A 740 -1.50 -29.29 -62.95
CA GLU A 740 -1.02 -27.96 -63.39
C GLU A 740 0.11 -27.43 -62.48
N GLU A 741 1.20 -27.08 -63.16
CA GLU A 741 2.30 -26.23 -62.71
C GLU A 741 1.77 -24.84 -62.31
N ASN A 742 2.29 -24.27 -61.23
CA ASN A 742 2.85 -22.91 -61.19
C ASN A 742 3.27 -22.53 -59.77
N ASP A 743 4.58 -22.48 -59.58
CA ASP A 743 5.38 -21.31 -59.16
C ASP A 743 4.97 -20.53 -57.90
N ASP A 744 5.91 -20.57 -56.95
CA ASP A 744 6.52 -19.43 -56.28
C ASP A 744 5.63 -18.53 -55.40
N ASP A 745 5.73 -18.70 -54.08
CA ASP A 745 6.52 -17.76 -53.29
C ASP A 745 6.68 -18.19 -51.82
N GLU A 746 7.96 -18.15 -51.46
CA GLU A 746 8.65 -18.33 -50.18
C GLU A 746 8.28 -17.20 -49.18
N TYR A 747 7.93 -17.53 -47.94
CA TYR A 747 8.65 -17.06 -46.72
C TYR A 747 8.03 -17.62 -45.42
N ASP A 748 8.92 -18.19 -44.62
CA ASP A 748 8.73 -18.83 -43.32
C ASP A 748 8.34 -17.85 -42.20
N ASP A 749 7.39 -18.27 -41.35
CA ASP A 749 7.34 -17.90 -39.93
C ASP A 749 6.67 -19.04 -39.14
N GLU A 750 7.49 -20.01 -38.72
CA GLU A 750 7.14 -21.07 -37.77
C GLU A 750 6.93 -20.48 -36.36
N VAL A 751 5.67 -20.32 -35.96
CA VAL A 751 5.28 -20.22 -34.54
C VAL A 751 4.73 -21.56 -34.10
N ALA A 752 5.51 -22.24 -33.26
CA ALA A 752 5.14 -23.49 -32.58
C ALA A 752 3.78 -23.36 -31.87
N ARG A 753 2.75 -23.99 -32.44
CA ARG A 753 1.49 -24.30 -31.75
C ARG A 753 1.66 -25.66 -31.07
N GLU A 754 1.80 -25.62 -29.74
CA GLU A 754 1.64 -26.81 -28.91
C GLU A 754 0.20 -27.32 -29.02
N ASP A 755 0.08 -28.53 -29.54
CA ASP A 755 -1.15 -29.23 -29.85
C ASP A 755 -1.66 -29.94 -28.58
N THR A 756 -2.30 -29.20 -27.67
CA THR A 756 -2.93 -29.79 -26.48
C THR A 756 -4.29 -30.40 -26.84
N ARG A 757 -4.31 -31.71 -27.09
CA ARG A 757 -5.54 -32.52 -27.16
C ARG A 757 -6.20 -32.61 -25.77
N PRO A 758 -7.49 -32.27 -25.59
CA PRO A 758 -8.18 -32.55 -24.34
C PRO A 758 -8.72 -33.99 -24.33
N SER A 759 -8.09 -34.85 -23.54
CA SER A 759 -8.61 -36.18 -23.20
C SER A 759 -9.76 -36.04 -22.19
N VAL A 760 -11.01 -36.05 -22.65
CA VAL A 760 -12.19 -36.12 -21.76
C VAL A 760 -12.76 -37.53 -21.81
N VAL A 761 -12.39 -38.37 -20.84
CA VAL A 761 -13.09 -39.63 -20.55
C VAL A 761 -13.99 -39.38 -19.33
N LEU A 762 -15.26 -39.08 -19.56
CA LEU A 762 -16.30 -39.05 -18.54
C LEU A 762 -17.05 -40.39 -18.55
N ALA A 763 -16.69 -41.28 -17.63
CA ALA A 763 -17.46 -42.50 -17.37
C ALA A 763 -18.64 -42.19 -16.44
N PHE A 764 -19.87 -42.17 -16.97
CA PHE A 764 -21.08 -42.20 -16.16
C PHE A 764 -21.48 -43.65 -15.89
N CYS A 765 -21.36 -44.10 -14.64
CA CYS A 765 -22.04 -45.30 -14.16
C CYS A 765 -23.34 -44.89 -13.47
N VAL A 766 -24.47 -45.16 -14.14
CA VAL A 766 -25.80 -45.11 -13.52
C VAL A 766 -26.13 -46.53 -13.04
N CYS A 767 -25.93 -46.80 -11.75
CA CYS A 767 -26.55 -47.95 -11.10
C CYS A 767 -27.73 -47.46 -10.27
N GLY A 768 -28.94 -47.71 -10.76
CA GLY A 768 -30.17 -47.58 -10.00
C GLY A 768 -30.34 -48.72 -9.00
N SER A 769 -30.82 -48.36 -7.82
CA SER A 769 -31.58 -49.14 -6.83
C SER A 769 -31.28 -50.64 -6.66
N ASN A 770 -30.60 -50.97 -5.56
CA ASN A 770 -31.05 -51.98 -4.58
C ASN A 770 -30.05 -52.07 -3.42
N TYR A 771 -30.21 -51.27 -2.37
CA TYR A 771 -29.64 -51.53 -1.05
C TYR A 771 -30.46 -50.82 0.04
N LEU A 772 -31.76 -51.15 0.08
CA LEU A 772 -32.59 -51.01 1.28
C LEU A 772 -32.49 -52.34 2.02
N GLU A 773 -31.84 -52.32 3.18
CA GLU A 773 -31.73 -53.33 4.25
C GLU A 773 -30.28 -53.67 4.61
N ARG A 774 -29.68 -52.84 5.49
CA ARG A 774 -28.79 -53.20 6.60
C ARG A 774 -28.01 -51.97 7.04
N SER A 775 -28.59 -51.18 7.96
CA SER A 775 -27.85 -50.57 9.06
C SER A 775 -28.79 -49.77 9.98
N HIS A 776 -29.73 -50.46 10.63
CA HIS A 776 -30.16 -50.03 11.96
C HIS A 776 -29.16 -50.62 12.96
N ARG A 777 -28.16 -49.84 13.40
CA ARG A 777 -27.72 -49.81 14.80
C ARG A 777 -26.56 -48.84 15.04
N LYS A 778 -26.84 -47.93 15.98
CA LYS A 778 -25.91 -47.23 16.87
C LYS A 778 -25.12 -46.08 16.24
N ARG A 779 -25.50 -44.86 16.62
CA ARG A 779 -24.62 -44.05 17.49
C ARG A 779 -25.42 -43.00 18.26
N LYS A 780 -25.41 -43.17 19.58
CA LYS A 780 -25.78 -42.20 20.61
C LYS A 780 -24.47 -41.55 21.06
N SER A 781 -24.50 -40.22 21.16
CA SER A 781 -23.89 -39.36 22.18
C SER A 781 -22.36 -39.36 22.44
N VAL A 782 -21.83 -38.13 22.41
CA VAL A 782 -21.08 -37.45 23.49
C VAL A 782 -19.54 -37.55 23.52
N CYS A 783 -18.98 -36.33 23.38
CA CYS A 783 -17.86 -35.67 24.06
C CYS A 783 -16.44 -36.26 24.11
N ASP A 784 -15.53 -35.32 23.81
CA ASP A 784 -14.36 -34.92 24.60
C ASP A 784 -12.95 -35.48 24.34
N LEU A 785 -12.04 -34.50 24.33
CA LEU A 785 -10.62 -34.49 24.68
C LEU A 785 -9.54 -35.05 23.74
N LYS A 786 -8.75 -34.08 23.26
CA LYS A 786 -7.28 -33.87 23.42
C LYS A 786 -6.27 -34.91 22.91
N THR A 787 -5.16 -34.33 22.41
CA THR A 787 -3.78 -34.87 22.32
C THR A 787 -3.62 -36.06 21.38
N SER A 788 -2.71 -36.10 20.41
CA SER A 788 -1.31 -35.66 20.42
C SER A 788 -0.75 -35.67 18.98
N ARG A 789 0.24 -34.82 18.73
CA ARG A 789 0.89 -34.62 17.42
C ARG A 789 2.21 -35.38 17.44
N ALA A 790 2.35 -36.45 16.64
CA ALA A 790 3.62 -37.11 16.41
C ALA A 790 3.71 -37.76 15.02
N LYS A 791 4.54 -37.12 14.17
CA LYS A 791 5.50 -37.67 13.21
C LYS A 791 5.15 -38.97 12.45
N ARG A 792 5.09 -38.84 11.12
CA ARG A 792 5.95 -39.47 10.07
C ARG A 792 5.09 -39.65 8.81
N SER A 793 5.34 -38.88 7.75
CA SER A 793 6.28 -39.21 6.67
C SER A 793 6.11 -40.63 6.14
N GLN A 794 5.38 -40.77 5.03
CA GLN A 794 5.86 -41.49 3.84
C GLN A 794 4.89 -41.27 2.69
N ASN A 795 5.41 -40.62 1.66
CA ASN A 795 4.85 -40.62 0.32
C ASN A 795 4.90 -42.06 -0.21
N VAL A 796 3.74 -42.59 -0.60
CA VAL A 796 3.63 -43.61 -1.64
C VAL A 796 2.52 -43.16 -2.56
N ALA A 797 2.87 -43.00 -3.82
CA ALA A 797 1.99 -42.67 -4.92
C ALA A 797 0.99 -43.81 -5.17
N ILE A 798 -0.28 -43.45 -5.30
CA ILE A 798 -1.24 -44.09 -6.20
C ILE A 798 -2.19 -42.97 -6.66
N GLU A 799 -2.02 -42.54 -7.90
CA GLU A 799 -3.08 -42.50 -8.93
C GLU A 799 -2.43 -42.50 -10.31
#